data_AF-A0A0K6G9A4-F1
#
_entry.id   AF-A0A0K6G9A4-F1
#
_cell.length_a   1.000
_cell.length_b   1.000
_cell.length_c   1.000
_cell.angle_alpha   90.00
_cell.angle_beta   90.00
_cell.angle_gamma   90.00
#
_symmetry.space_group_name_H-M   'P 1'
#
loop_
_entity.id
_entity.type
_entity.pdbx_description
1 polymer ?
#
loop_
_entity_poly.entity_id
_entity_poly.type
_entity_poly.pdbx_seq_one_letter_code
_entity_poly.pdbx_strand_id
1 'polypeptide(L)'
;MATTLDVASTRVLDFTETNTDRLATVIETIAKTEKIMLMSGPGVSIACGLSYLDMDEQIIVQSGDSQYGSSLQNAFDDCSLLNTEAKSVSEDKLAAFNKYMVDLRIRARSAPMSIFHLLLQRTLREKRVMRCLTTSFDGLDQQPDSAIDEKVIRMYGDNRFLRCCMPLCPGIYSAEEAYIDDQLRSKGIVFCPPCTREAQKIKSQRLAAQSAAMRLLRPAVDIHLPTELQRVGDLRSEVMKEAKSCQLLLIVGLPLKSGEVYDLMRELASEVHHSYGAVVYVDNETIRGRNTSGIIDFHLQMDIEDFSSRILVEMDNHREMGHDINADPALELDQSEIWYEVMNNTLEPESSAQESEDTGPLCCLCGLSDPLCLTRCTKCSDYLCIPSIYGPYGKHKSCLVFGGYTGRRPDPLSTKSDKDDFICPWCWKHSEHGLYPHYVRPAPQMNVHMRDGTAPRMAMIIYYLDQFWPHAKHLCSLVKNRWQMYGWPSHVEPAKLEGLTRGQKLFPQCEWEVGTFDIFVIYLTHGLQNPPGYQLYHNKALAPVEFLKETLVPLHDIIGRSQHTHAIMMCCGHPLYSARHVKETQEWINNDGVVDVLLSFFNRKLAPAFMAGMIARMTTSLAGRETRWIRPIIVNTWLTDGVACGHSDSPTRERATASAEYV
;
A
#
# COMPACT_ATOMS: atom_id res chain seq x y z
N MET A 1 -9.45 -31.55 -6.14
CA MET A 1 -8.04 -31.19 -5.86
C MET A 1 -7.94 -29.69 -6.06
N ALA A 2 -7.88 -28.91 -4.99
CA ALA A 2 -7.77 -27.46 -5.04
C ALA A 2 -6.32 -27.10 -4.69
N THR A 3 -5.57 -26.64 -5.68
CA THR A 3 -4.20 -26.16 -5.53
C THR A 3 -4.22 -24.84 -4.75
N THR A 4 -3.51 -24.82 -3.64
CA THR A 4 -3.25 -23.65 -2.81
C THR A 4 -2.38 -22.65 -3.59
N LEU A 5 -2.95 -21.49 -3.92
CA LEU A 5 -2.17 -20.32 -4.37
C LEU A 5 -1.37 -19.80 -3.18
N ASP A 6 -0.08 -20.10 -3.18
CA ASP A 6 0.89 -19.49 -2.27
C ASP A 6 0.86 -17.97 -2.46
N VAL A 7 1.07 -17.18 -1.40
CA VAL A 7 1.18 -15.72 -1.54
C VAL A 7 2.48 -15.45 -2.29
N ALA A 8 2.39 -15.39 -3.62
CA ALA A 8 3.54 -15.43 -4.49
C ALA A 8 4.49 -14.27 -4.14
N SER A 9 5.72 -14.64 -3.77
CA SER A 9 6.85 -13.72 -3.87
C SER A 9 6.92 -13.21 -5.31
N THR A 10 7.30 -11.96 -5.48
CA THR A 10 7.57 -11.41 -6.82
C THR A 10 8.56 -12.31 -7.53
N ARG A 11 8.18 -12.82 -8.71
CA ARG A 11 9.02 -13.71 -9.51
C ARG A 11 9.99 -12.86 -10.31
N VAL A 12 11.27 -12.92 -9.95
CA VAL A 12 12.33 -12.24 -10.72
C VAL A 12 12.71 -13.12 -11.90
N LEU A 13 12.58 -12.58 -13.10
CA LEU A 13 12.90 -13.24 -14.37
C LEU A 13 14.01 -12.46 -15.05
N ASP A 14 15.11 -13.14 -15.34
CA ASP A 14 16.31 -12.62 -15.99
C ASP A 14 16.74 -13.54 -17.15
N PHE A 15 17.87 -13.25 -17.77
CA PHE A 15 18.42 -14.03 -18.89
C PHE A 15 19.21 -15.28 -18.47
N THR A 16 19.03 -15.77 -17.24
CA THR A 16 19.62 -17.06 -16.87
C THR A 16 18.97 -18.20 -17.65
N GLU A 17 19.74 -19.27 -17.93
CA GLU A 17 19.24 -20.44 -18.68
C GLU A 17 17.95 -21.02 -18.06
N THR A 18 17.78 -20.90 -16.75
CA THR A 18 16.61 -21.35 -15.99
C THR A 18 15.35 -20.52 -16.21
N ASN A 19 15.49 -19.24 -16.57
CA ASN A 19 14.38 -18.30 -16.69
C ASN A 19 13.99 -17.97 -18.14
N THR A 20 14.77 -18.39 -19.13
CA THR A 20 14.61 -17.94 -20.53
C THR A 20 13.24 -18.26 -21.11
N ASP A 21 12.75 -19.50 -20.96
CA ASP A 21 11.42 -19.91 -21.48
C ASP A 21 10.28 -19.19 -20.74
N ARG A 22 10.45 -18.94 -19.44
CA ARG A 22 9.47 -18.23 -18.61
C ARG A 22 9.40 -16.75 -19.00
N LEU A 23 10.56 -16.12 -19.17
CA LEU A 23 10.68 -14.74 -19.63
C LEU A 23 10.02 -14.58 -21.00
N ALA A 24 10.29 -15.50 -21.94
CA ALA A 24 9.65 -15.51 -23.25
C ALA A 24 8.12 -15.61 -23.15
N THR A 25 7.61 -16.50 -22.30
CA THR A 25 6.17 -16.67 -22.07
C THR A 25 5.52 -15.39 -21.52
N VAL A 26 6.16 -14.73 -20.56
CA VAL A 26 5.65 -13.46 -20.00
C VAL A 26 5.69 -12.34 -21.05
N ILE A 27 6.78 -12.22 -21.83
CA ILE A 27 6.89 -11.25 -22.93
C ILE A 27 5.79 -11.48 -23.97
N GLU A 28 5.59 -12.72 -24.41
CA GLU A 28 4.53 -13.09 -25.35
C GLU A 28 3.14 -12.72 -24.79
N THR A 29 2.91 -12.98 -23.51
CA THR A 29 1.64 -12.65 -22.84
C THR A 29 1.41 -11.14 -22.77
N ILE A 30 2.44 -10.35 -22.46
CA ILE A 30 2.37 -8.88 -22.54
C ILE A 30 2.05 -8.47 -23.97
N ALA A 31 2.70 -9.06 -24.97
CA ALA A 31 2.48 -8.77 -26.38
C ALA A 31 1.06 -9.15 -26.87
N LYS A 32 0.36 -10.08 -26.22
CA LYS A 32 -1.05 -10.41 -26.47
C LYS A 32 -2.07 -9.56 -25.70
N THR A 33 -1.68 -8.95 -24.59
CA THR A 33 -2.63 -8.30 -23.67
C THR A 33 -3.29 -7.05 -24.26
N GLU A 34 -4.62 -6.98 -24.26
CA GLU A 34 -5.37 -5.90 -24.92
C GLU A 34 -5.72 -4.72 -23.99
N LYS A 35 -5.74 -4.92 -22.67
CA LYS A 35 -6.12 -3.87 -21.71
C LYS A 35 -5.01 -3.62 -20.70
N ILE A 36 -4.11 -2.71 -21.05
CA ILE A 36 -2.91 -2.39 -20.29
C ILE A 36 -3.09 -1.03 -19.60
N MET A 37 -2.83 -0.99 -18.30
CA MET A 37 -2.48 0.22 -17.59
C MET A 37 -0.96 0.32 -17.52
N LEU A 38 -0.39 1.41 -18.04
CA LEU A 38 1.05 1.61 -18.06
C LEU A 38 1.45 2.65 -17.01
N MET A 39 2.45 2.33 -16.19
CA MET A 39 3.16 3.29 -15.37
C MET A 39 4.61 3.38 -15.84
N SER A 40 5.11 4.59 -16.06
CA SER A 40 6.51 4.81 -16.46
C SER A 40 7.19 5.87 -15.61
N GLY A 41 8.52 5.81 -15.57
CA GLY A 41 9.34 6.83 -14.94
C GLY A 41 10.57 7.21 -15.75
N PRO A 42 11.48 8.01 -15.17
CA PRO A 42 12.61 8.59 -15.89
C PRO A 42 13.58 7.57 -16.48
N GLY A 43 13.52 6.29 -16.05
CA GLY A 43 14.37 5.24 -16.59
C GLY A 43 14.14 4.97 -18.08
N VAL A 44 12.94 5.25 -18.59
CA VAL A 44 12.59 5.05 -20.01
C VAL A 44 13.27 6.07 -20.93
N SER A 45 13.77 7.18 -20.37
CA SER A 45 14.37 8.29 -21.13
C SER A 45 15.90 8.20 -21.23
N ILE A 46 16.53 7.22 -20.54
CA ILE A 46 17.99 7.06 -20.53
C ILE A 46 18.54 6.76 -21.92
N ALA A 47 17.87 5.88 -22.66
CA ALA A 47 18.25 5.52 -24.03
C ALA A 47 18.17 6.72 -25.00
N CYS A 48 17.37 7.74 -24.66
CA CYS A 48 17.30 9.01 -25.38
C CYS A 48 18.46 9.96 -25.03
N GLY A 49 19.38 9.57 -24.14
CA GLY A 49 20.47 10.42 -23.64
C GLY A 49 20.04 11.40 -22.54
N LEU A 50 18.87 11.20 -21.93
CA LEU A 50 18.41 11.98 -20.77
C LEU A 50 18.72 11.20 -19.49
N SER A 51 19.59 11.75 -18.64
CA SER A 51 19.93 11.14 -17.35
C SER A 51 18.77 11.22 -16.35
N TYR A 52 18.77 10.32 -15.37
CA TYR A 52 17.98 10.50 -14.16
C TYR A 52 18.24 11.88 -13.54
N LEU A 53 17.17 12.51 -13.07
CA LEU A 53 17.31 13.71 -12.25
C LEU A 53 17.74 13.30 -10.86
N ASP A 54 18.99 13.65 -10.52
CA ASP A 54 19.47 13.55 -9.16
C ASP A 54 18.89 14.71 -8.35
N MET A 55 17.97 14.39 -7.45
CA MET A 55 17.30 15.40 -6.62
C MET A 55 18.26 16.10 -5.65
N ASP A 56 19.43 15.52 -5.41
CA ASP A 56 20.52 16.09 -4.62
C ASP A 56 21.49 16.94 -5.46
N GLU A 57 21.32 16.96 -6.79
CA GLU A 57 22.12 17.77 -7.71
C GLU A 57 22.08 19.24 -7.28
N GLN A 58 23.27 19.84 -7.19
CA GLN A 58 23.41 21.23 -6.77
C GLN A 58 23.20 22.17 -7.96
N ILE A 59 22.16 22.99 -7.89
CA ILE A 59 21.97 24.13 -8.79
C ILE A 59 22.58 25.39 -8.18
N ILE A 60 23.23 26.21 -9.01
CA ILE A 60 23.88 27.45 -8.59
C ILE A 60 22.85 28.58 -8.60
N VAL A 61 22.56 29.14 -7.42
CA VAL A 61 21.71 30.32 -7.26
C VAL A 61 22.59 31.56 -7.16
N GLN A 62 22.32 32.56 -8.01
CA GLN A 62 22.97 33.88 -7.96
C GLN A 62 22.08 34.83 -7.18
N SER A 63 22.59 35.42 -6.09
CA SER A 63 21.85 36.42 -5.31
C SER A 63 22.75 37.62 -5.02
N GLY A 64 22.50 38.71 -5.73
CA GLY A 64 23.41 39.87 -5.78
C GLY A 64 24.81 39.47 -6.25
N ASP A 65 25.83 39.82 -5.47
CA ASP A 65 27.23 39.46 -5.75
C ASP A 65 27.63 38.08 -5.17
N SER A 66 26.70 37.37 -4.53
CA SER A 66 26.94 36.08 -3.89
C SER A 66 26.39 34.91 -4.70
N GLN A 67 27.04 33.75 -4.61
CA GLN A 67 26.58 32.49 -5.19
C GLN A 67 26.52 31.42 -4.11
N TYR A 68 25.45 30.61 -4.11
CA TYR A 68 25.32 29.47 -3.24
C TYR A 68 24.66 28.29 -3.97
N GLY A 69 24.92 27.07 -3.49
CA GLY A 69 24.29 25.86 -3.99
C GLY A 69 22.93 25.62 -3.32
N SER A 70 21.93 25.26 -4.11
CA SER A 70 20.67 24.70 -3.64
C SER A 70 20.50 23.33 -4.29
N SER A 71 19.95 22.35 -3.58
CA SER A 71 19.56 21.09 -4.23
C SER A 71 18.42 21.32 -5.22
N LEU A 72 18.34 20.46 -6.24
CA LEU A 72 17.25 20.45 -7.21
C LEU A 72 15.90 20.20 -6.53
N GLN A 73 15.85 19.33 -5.52
CA GLN A 73 14.67 19.11 -4.67
C GLN A 73 14.15 20.42 -4.06
N ASN A 74 15.03 21.20 -3.43
CA ASN A 74 14.65 22.48 -2.82
C ASN A 74 14.18 23.47 -3.88
N ALA A 75 14.78 23.45 -5.08
CA ALA A 75 14.37 24.30 -6.18
C ALA A 75 12.93 24.00 -6.63
N PHE A 76 12.56 22.71 -6.72
CA PHE A 76 11.17 22.30 -6.97
C PHE A 76 10.23 22.79 -5.88
N ASP A 77 10.57 22.58 -4.61
CA ASP A 77 9.70 22.96 -3.49
C ASP A 77 9.52 24.49 -3.38
N ASP A 78 10.59 25.26 -3.57
CA ASP A 78 10.59 26.73 -3.51
C ASP A 78 9.85 27.36 -4.71
N CYS A 79 9.84 26.69 -5.86
CA CYS A 79 9.17 27.17 -7.08
C CYS A 79 7.77 26.55 -7.30
N SER A 80 7.36 25.60 -6.46
CA SER A 80 6.04 24.99 -6.50
C SER A 80 4.98 25.93 -5.94
N LEU A 81 3.89 26.13 -6.69
CA LEU A 81 2.72 26.86 -6.21
C LEU A 81 1.78 26.03 -5.33
N LEU A 82 2.07 24.74 -5.15
CA LEU A 82 1.40 23.90 -4.15
C LEU A 82 1.92 24.21 -2.74
N ASN A 83 3.21 24.56 -2.64
CA ASN A 83 3.90 24.78 -1.37
C ASN A 83 4.15 26.26 -1.07
N THR A 84 4.25 27.10 -2.10
CA THR A 84 4.69 28.50 -1.99
C THR A 84 3.67 29.46 -2.61
N GLU A 85 3.36 30.56 -1.93
CA GLU A 85 2.52 31.60 -2.53
C GLU A 85 3.22 32.26 -3.72
N ALA A 86 2.47 32.60 -4.78
CA ALA A 86 3.04 33.21 -5.98
C ALA A 86 3.85 34.50 -5.71
N LYS A 87 3.58 35.21 -4.61
CA LYS A 87 4.30 36.42 -4.19
C LYS A 87 5.64 36.13 -3.52
N SER A 88 5.81 34.94 -2.95
CA SER A 88 7.00 34.55 -2.19
C SER A 88 8.02 33.77 -3.01
N VAL A 89 7.71 33.45 -4.27
CA VAL A 89 8.68 32.82 -5.19
C VAL A 89 9.85 33.78 -5.40
N SER A 90 11.04 33.37 -4.97
CA SER A 90 12.28 34.13 -5.14
C SER A 90 12.68 34.18 -6.61
N GLU A 91 12.92 35.38 -7.13
CA GLU A 91 13.35 35.60 -8.52
C GLU A 91 14.68 34.88 -8.81
N ASP A 92 15.66 34.96 -7.90
CA ASP A 92 16.97 34.31 -8.01
C ASP A 92 16.86 32.79 -8.07
N LYS A 93 16.05 32.19 -7.18
CA LYS A 93 15.82 30.74 -7.15
C LYS A 93 15.08 30.27 -8.40
N LEU A 94 14.05 31.01 -8.80
CA LEU A 94 13.32 30.73 -10.03
C LEU A 94 14.22 30.86 -11.26
N ALA A 95 15.13 31.83 -11.29
CA ALA A 95 16.08 32.00 -12.37
C ALA A 95 17.01 30.79 -12.51
N ALA A 96 17.56 30.29 -11.41
CA ALA A 96 18.40 29.11 -11.39
C ALA A 96 17.62 27.85 -11.82
N PHE A 97 16.42 27.67 -11.28
CA PHE A 97 15.54 26.55 -11.64
C PHE A 97 15.15 26.58 -13.12
N ASN A 98 14.76 27.73 -13.65
CA ASN A 98 14.42 27.93 -15.05
C ASN A 98 15.59 27.62 -15.99
N LYS A 99 16.82 28.02 -15.64
CA LYS A 99 18.04 27.70 -16.42
C LYS A 99 18.27 26.19 -16.49
N TYR A 100 18.12 25.50 -15.37
CA TYR A 100 18.25 24.05 -15.33
C TYR A 100 17.17 23.36 -16.20
N MET A 101 15.91 23.78 -16.03
CA MET A 101 14.78 23.15 -16.69
C MET A 101 14.71 23.45 -18.20
N VAL A 102 15.15 24.63 -18.65
CA VAL A 102 15.23 24.93 -20.09
C VAL A 102 16.31 24.10 -20.77
N ASP A 103 17.44 23.83 -20.12
CA ASP A 103 18.48 22.97 -20.67
C ASP A 103 17.99 21.52 -20.80
N LEU A 104 17.22 21.03 -19.83
CA LEU A 104 16.54 19.73 -19.94
C LEU A 104 15.53 19.72 -21.10
N ARG A 105 14.69 20.76 -21.22
CA ARG A 105 13.69 20.90 -22.29
C ARG A 105 14.33 20.93 -23.69
N ILE A 106 15.43 21.66 -23.85
CA ILE A 106 16.17 21.73 -25.12
C ILE A 106 16.74 20.36 -25.47
N ARG A 107 17.39 19.68 -24.50
CA ARG A 107 17.92 18.33 -24.72
C ARG A 107 16.83 17.34 -25.12
N ALA A 108 15.70 17.34 -24.41
CA ALA A 108 14.58 16.45 -24.70
C ALA A 108 14.03 16.61 -26.12
N ARG A 109 13.86 17.84 -26.62
CA ARG A 109 13.40 18.08 -28.01
C ARG A 109 14.38 17.58 -29.07
N SER A 110 15.67 17.59 -28.77
CA SER A 110 16.71 17.09 -29.68
C SER A 110 17.01 15.60 -29.51
N ALA A 111 16.43 14.95 -28.49
CA ALA A 111 16.74 13.58 -28.15
C ALA A 111 16.15 12.62 -29.19
N PRO A 112 16.87 11.56 -29.58
CA PRO A 112 16.30 10.51 -30.41
C PRO A 112 15.16 9.81 -29.66
N MET A 113 14.16 9.35 -30.40
CA MET A 113 13.10 8.51 -29.85
C MET A 113 13.65 7.12 -29.54
N SER A 114 13.44 6.63 -28.32
CA SER A 114 13.84 5.27 -27.95
C SER A 114 12.83 4.22 -28.41
N ILE A 115 13.22 2.95 -28.35
CA ILE A 115 12.39 1.81 -28.69
C ILE A 115 11.21 1.70 -27.73
N PHE A 116 11.39 2.02 -26.43
CA PHE A 116 10.27 2.12 -25.50
C PHE A 116 9.21 3.13 -25.95
N HIS A 117 9.64 4.32 -26.39
CA HIS A 117 8.71 5.35 -26.85
C HIS A 117 7.98 4.94 -28.15
N LEU A 118 8.64 4.18 -29.02
CA LEU A 118 8.01 3.55 -30.19
C LEU A 118 6.96 2.51 -29.78
N LEU A 119 7.27 1.66 -28.80
CA LEU A 119 6.32 0.70 -28.22
C LEU A 119 5.11 1.41 -27.59
N LEU A 120 5.34 2.47 -26.81
CA LEU A 120 4.28 3.27 -26.22
C LEU A 120 3.36 3.87 -27.29
N GLN A 121 3.94 4.51 -28.31
CA GLN A 121 3.17 5.08 -29.42
C GLN A 121 2.34 4.02 -30.13
N ARG A 122 2.91 2.84 -30.40
CA ARG A 122 2.21 1.73 -31.06
C ARG A 122 1.05 1.22 -30.22
N THR A 123 1.29 0.87 -28.97
CA THR A 123 0.27 0.31 -28.06
C THR A 123 -0.87 1.29 -27.76
N LEU A 124 -0.58 2.60 -27.72
CA LEU A 124 -1.61 3.63 -27.63
C LEU A 124 -2.47 3.73 -28.89
N ARG A 125 -1.85 3.70 -30.09
CA ARG A 125 -2.55 3.70 -31.40
C ARG A 125 -3.42 2.47 -31.60
N GLU A 126 -2.92 1.30 -31.19
CA GLU A 126 -3.66 0.04 -31.21
C GLU A 126 -4.71 -0.05 -30.09
N LYS A 127 -4.87 1.01 -29.28
CA LYS A 127 -5.82 1.11 -28.15
C LYS A 127 -5.63 0.06 -27.05
N ARG A 128 -4.44 -0.54 -26.97
CA ARG A 128 -4.09 -1.52 -25.95
C ARG A 128 -3.79 -0.90 -24.59
N VAL A 129 -3.20 0.30 -24.61
CA VAL A 129 -3.01 1.10 -23.39
C VAL A 129 -4.27 1.92 -23.12
N MET A 130 -4.87 1.66 -21.96
CA MET A 130 -6.05 2.38 -21.46
C MET A 130 -5.66 3.75 -20.91
N ARG A 131 -4.60 3.76 -20.09
CA ARG A 131 -3.92 4.95 -19.57
C ARG A 131 -2.43 4.71 -19.42
N CYS A 132 -1.66 5.75 -19.67
CA CYS A 132 -0.23 5.81 -19.34
C CYS A 132 -0.02 6.87 -18.27
N LEU A 133 0.40 6.48 -17.08
CA LEU A 133 0.77 7.38 -16.01
C LEU A 133 2.29 7.49 -15.99
N THR A 134 2.83 8.68 -16.25
CA THR A 134 4.28 8.88 -16.28
C THR A 134 4.73 9.87 -15.22
N THR A 135 5.83 9.57 -14.52
CA THR A 135 6.55 10.55 -13.70
C THR A 135 7.57 11.34 -14.51
N SER A 136 7.85 10.94 -15.75
CA SER A 136 8.67 11.74 -16.67
C SER A 136 7.91 12.99 -17.09
N PHE A 137 8.63 14.09 -17.18
CA PHE A 137 8.10 15.39 -17.63
C PHE A 137 8.96 16.02 -18.73
N ASP A 138 9.87 15.23 -19.32
CA ASP A 138 10.72 15.64 -20.44
C ASP A 138 9.92 15.89 -21.74
N GLY A 139 8.74 15.26 -21.87
CA GLY A 139 7.83 15.40 -22.99
C GLY A 139 8.08 14.45 -24.15
N LEU A 140 8.94 13.44 -23.99
CA LEU A 140 9.20 12.41 -25.02
C LEU A 140 8.02 11.48 -25.28
N ASP A 141 7.11 11.40 -24.32
CA ASP A 141 5.86 10.65 -24.36
C ASP A 141 4.76 11.35 -25.21
N GLN A 142 5.02 12.55 -25.73
CA GLN A 142 4.10 13.33 -26.56
C GLN A 142 3.54 12.51 -27.73
N GLN A 143 2.22 12.50 -27.85
CA GLN A 143 1.54 11.94 -29.02
C GLN A 143 1.12 13.03 -30.01
N PRO A 144 1.20 12.77 -31.32
CA PRO A 144 0.78 13.73 -32.34
C PRO A 144 -0.74 13.90 -32.41
N ASP A 145 -1.49 12.88 -32.01
CA ASP A 145 -2.96 12.91 -31.93
C ASP A 145 -3.39 13.26 -30.50
N SER A 146 -4.17 14.33 -30.35
CA SER A 146 -4.64 14.82 -29.05
C SER A 146 -5.51 13.80 -28.31
N ALA A 147 -6.34 13.02 -29.03
CA ALA A 147 -7.18 12.01 -28.40
C ALA A 147 -6.35 10.84 -27.83
N ILE A 148 -5.18 10.61 -28.41
CA ILE A 148 -4.22 9.63 -27.90
C ILE A 148 -3.40 10.24 -26.75
N ASP A 149 -2.97 11.50 -26.88
CA ASP A 149 -2.20 12.21 -25.85
C ASP A 149 -3.01 12.38 -24.54
N GLU A 150 -4.33 12.53 -24.62
CA GLU A 150 -5.23 12.56 -23.46
C GLU A 150 -5.18 11.29 -22.59
N LYS A 151 -4.73 10.16 -23.15
CA LYS A 151 -4.51 8.93 -22.36
C LYS A 151 -3.23 8.97 -21.53
N VAL A 152 -2.34 9.93 -21.79
CA VAL A 152 -1.05 10.07 -21.11
C VAL A 152 -1.17 11.11 -19.99
N ILE A 153 -1.20 10.62 -18.76
CA ILE A 153 -1.26 11.40 -17.54
C ILE A 153 0.17 11.66 -17.05
N ARG A 154 0.61 12.90 -17.21
CA ARG A 154 1.93 13.37 -16.76
C ARG A 154 1.83 13.79 -15.30
N MET A 155 2.13 12.86 -14.40
CA MET A 155 1.88 12.99 -12.96
C MET A 155 2.65 14.15 -12.35
N TYR A 156 3.83 14.48 -12.87
CA TYR A 156 4.64 15.60 -12.41
C TYR A 156 4.55 16.83 -13.30
N GLY A 157 3.54 16.89 -14.18
CA GLY A 157 3.39 17.98 -15.13
C GLY A 157 4.31 17.82 -16.34
N ASP A 158 4.60 18.92 -17.02
CA ASP A 158 5.16 18.87 -18.37
C ASP A 158 6.10 20.05 -18.65
N ASN A 159 7.38 19.75 -18.86
CA ASN A 159 8.41 20.78 -19.05
C ASN A 159 8.37 21.46 -20.42
N ARG A 160 7.56 20.97 -21.36
CA ARG A 160 7.28 21.68 -22.63
C ARG A 160 6.43 22.92 -22.40
N PHE A 161 5.69 22.96 -21.30
CA PHE A 161 4.78 24.04 -20.95
C PHE A 161 5.39 24.94 -19.90
N LEU A 162 5.16 26.24 -20.03
CA LEU A 162 5.50 27.22 -19.01
C LEU A 162 4.21 27.77 -18.39
N ARG A 163 4.14 27.79 -17.06
CA ARG A 163 3.07 28.43 -16.31
C ARG A 163 3.51 29.79 -15.82
N CYS A 164 2.59 30.74 -15.82
CA CYS A 164 2.79 32.00 -15.13
C CYS A 164 2.53 31.80 -13.64
N CYS A 165 3.27 32.49 -12.78
CA CYS A 165 2.99 32.49 -11.34
C CYS A 165 1.65 33.17 -10.98
N MET A 166 1.02 33.90 -11.92
CA MET A 166 -0.30 34.49 -11.74
C MET A 166 -1.36 33.37 -11.68
N PRO A 167 -2.20 33.33 -10.63
CA PRO A 167 -3.35 32.43 -10.58
C PRO A 167 -4.24 32.62 -11.82
N LEU A 168 -4.78 31.52 -12.34
CA LEU A 168 -5.71 31.48 -13.49
C LEU A 168 -5.11 31.91 -14.83
N CYS A 169 -3.82 32.25 -14.91
CA CYS A 169 -3.17 32.42 -16.20
C CYS A 169 -3.04 31.05 -16.89
N PRO A 170 -3.48 30.90 -18.15
CA PRO A 170 -3.40 29.63 -18.86
C PRO A 170 -1.95 29.19 -19.18
N GLY A 171 -0.96 30.04 -18.88
CA GLY A 171 0.44 29.79 -19.21
C GLY A 171 0.75 30.10 -20.67
N ILE A 172 1.88 29.57 -21.13
CA ILE A 172 2.35 29.68 -22.50
C ILE A 172 2.62 28.28 -23.04
N TYR A 173 1.96 28.00 -24.15
CA TYR A 173 2.24 26.91 -25.08
C TYR A 173 2.45 27.60 -26.42
N SER A 174 3.69 27.74 -26.90
CA SER A 174 3.97 28.73 -27.95
C SER A 174 4.88 28.22 -29.05
N ALA A 175 4.58 28.65 -30.27
CA ALA A 175 5.44 28.60 -31.47
C ALA A 175 6.74 29.44 -31.36
N GLU A 176 6.90 30.21 -30.28
CA GLU A 176 8.07 31.05 -29.98
C GLU A 176 9.06 30.34 -29.02
N GLU A 177 9.04 29.01 -28.96
CA GLU A 177 9.85 28.23 -27.99
C GLU A 177 11.31 28.68 -27.97
N ALA A 178 11.95 28.79 -29.13
CA ALA A 178 13.36 29.15 -29.24
C ALA A 178 13.70 30.50 -28.58
N TYR A 179 12.87 31.52 -28.78
CA TYR A 179 13.11 32.83 -28.19
C TYR A 179 12.96 32.80 -26.66
N ILE A 180 11.92 32.14 -26.16
CA ILE A 180 11.69 32.02 -24.72
C ILE A 180 12.81 31.20 -24.08
N ASP A 181 13.22 30.11 -24.72
CA ASP A 181 14.28 29.26 -24.22
C ASP A 181 15.63 29.98 -24.18
N ASP A 182 15.96 30.79 -25.19
CA ASP A 182 17.15 31.64 -25.18
C ASP A 182 17.12 32.66 -24.04
N GLN A 183 15.95 33.25 -23.74
CA GLN A 183 15.81 34.17 -22.61
C GLN A 183 15.93 33.43 -21.27
N LEU A 184 15.32 32.25 -21.11
CA LEU A 184 15.46 31.45 -19.89
C LEU A 184 16.89 30.96 -19.69
N ARG A 185 17.59 30.54 -20.76
CA ARG A 185 18.97 30.09 -20.68
C ARG A 185 19.91 31.24 -20.30
N SER A 186 19.73 32.41 -20.92
CA SER A 186 20.61 33.57 -20.67
C SER A 186 20.32 34.26 -19.34
N LYS A 187 19.04 34.53 -19.03
CA LYS A 187 18.64 35.35 -17.88
C LYS A 187 18.03 34.55 -16.73
N GLY A 188 17.47 33.37 -17.00
CA GLY A 188 16.68 32.59 -16.05
C GLY A 188 15.27 33.10 -15.83
N ILE A 189 14.94 34.33 -16.25
CA ILE A 189 13.63 34.93 -16.01
C ILE A 189 13.01 35.42 -17.31
N VAL A 190 11.73 35.12 -17.46
CA VAL A 190 10.89 35.62 -18.56
C VAL A 190 9.54 36.00 -17.98
N PHE A 191 9.08 37.20 -18.33
CA PHE A 191 7.73 37.62 -17.96
C PHE A 191 6.71 37.05 -18.95
N CYS A 192 5.59 36.57 -18.42
CA CYS A 192 4.43 36.12 -19.19
C CYS A 192 3.92 37.26 -20.09
N PRO A 193 3.98 37.14 -21.44
CA PRO A 193 3.57 38.19 -22.34
C PRO A 193 2.09 38.58 -22.19
N PRO A 194 1.12 37.63 -22.07
CA PRO A 194 -0.27 37.97 -21.78
C PRO A 194 -0.44 38.83 -20.52
N CYS A 195 0.12 38.39 -19.39
CA CYS A 195 -0.02 39.13 -18.12
C CYS A 195 0.74 40.45 -18.14
N THR A 196 1.85 40.54 -18.87
CA THR A 196 2.63 41.77 -19.02
C THR A 196 1.86 42.82 -19.82
N ARG A 197 1.22 42.42 -20.92
CA ARG A 197 0.35 43.30 -21.70
C ARG A 197 -0.85 43.79 -20.89
N GLU A 198 -1.44 42.93 -20.07
CA GLU A 198 -2.57 43.33 -19.22
C GLU A 198 -2.14 44.30 -18.12
N ALA A 199 -0.98 44.07 -17.49
CA ALA A 199 -0.42 44.98 -16.49
C ALA A 199 -0.12 46.37 -17.05
N GLN A 200 0.31 46.47 -18.32
CA GLN A 200 0.56 47.75 -18.99
C GLN A 200 -0.71 48.59 -19.19
N LYS A 201 -1.89 47.97 -19.22
CA LYS A 201 -3.18 48.70 -19.30
C LYS A 201 -3.56 49.35 -17.97
N ILE A 202 -2.97 48.91 -16.86
CA ILE A 202 -3.26 49.45 -15.53
C ILE A 202 -2.51 50.78 -15.36
N LYS A 203 -3.25 51.90 -15.28
CA LYS A 203 -2.68 53.26 -15.15
C LYS A 203 -1.86 53.48 -13.87
N SER A 204 -2.02 52.64 -12.86
CA SER A 204 -1.28 52.71 -11.59
C SER A 204 0.01 51.90 -11.66
N GLN A 205 1.14 52.60 -11.83
CA GLN A 205 2.48 51.98 -11.83
C GLN A 205 2.78 51.21 -10.53
N ARG A 206 2.21 51.63 -9.39
CA ARG A 206 2.41 50.98 -8.08
C ARG A 206 1.78 49.58 -8.02
N LEU A 207 0.59 49.40 -8.58
CA LEU A 207 -0.09 48.09 -8.66
C LEU A 207 0.57 47.17 -9.70
N ALA A 208 1.09 47.76 -10.79
CA ALA A 208 1.84 47.02 -11.81
C ALA A 208 3.21 46.49 -11.31
N ALA A 209 3.88 47.23 -10.41
CA ALA A 209 5.15 46.82 -9.81
C ALA A 209 4.97 45.73 -8.74
N GLN A 210 3.94 45.82 -7.89
CA GLN A 210 3.65 44.83 -6.84
C GLN A 210 3.28 43.43 -7.38
N SER A 211 3.00 43.29 -8.67
CA SER A 211 2.65 42.03 -9.34
C SER A 211 3.75 41.50 -10.26
N ALA A 212 4.96 42.09 -10.29
CA ALA A 212 6.01 41.70 -11.23
C ALA A 212 6.44 40.23 -11.06
N ALA A 213 6.76 39.81 -9.82
CA ALA A 213 7.16 38.42 -9.52
C ALA A 213 6.06 37.40 -9.89
N MET A 214 4.79 37.76 -9.70
CA MET A 214 3.68 36.89 -10.11
C MET A 214 3.61 36.70 -11.62
N ARG A 215 4.13 37.62 -12.43
CA ARG A 215 4.10 37.50 -13.89
C ARG A 215 5.26 36.69 -14.45
N LEU A 216 6.15 36.16 -13.62
CA LEU A 216 7.26 35.33 -14.08
C LEU A 216 6.75 33.98 -14.58
N LEU A 217 7.39 33.48 -15.63
CA LEU A 217 7.19 32.14 -16.14
C LEU A 217 8.04 31.15 -15.36
N ARG A 218 7.46 29.97 -15.14
CA ARG A 218 8.11 28.79 -14.56
C ARG A 218 7.74 27.54 -15.36
N PRO A 219 8.56 26.48 -15.34
CA PRO A 219 8.19 25.15 -15.80
C PRO A 219 6.84 24.72 -15.22
N ALA A 220 6.01 24.10 -16.05
CA ALA A 220 4.74 23.50 -15.63
C ALA A 220 4.95 22.12 -14.98
N VAL A 221 5.98 22.00 -14.15
CA VAL A 221 6.41 20.76 -13.49
C VAL A 221 6.28 20.91 -11.97
N ASP A 222 5.91 19.83 -11.31
CA ASP A 222 5.85 19.67 -9.85
C ASP A 222 6.16 18.21 -9.49
N ILE A 223 6.94 17.98 -8.44
CA ILE A 223 7.36 16.63 -8.01
C ILE A 223 6.38 15.98 -7.01
N HIS A 224 5.35 16.72 -6.59
CA HIS A 224 4.24 16.21 -5.79
C HIS A 224 3.06 15.85 -6.70
N LEU A 225 2.25 14.86 -6.31
CA LEU A 225 1.09 14.51 -7.14
C LEU A 225 0.06 15.65 -7.15
N PRO A 226 -0.49 15.98 -8.33
CA PRO A 226 -1.52 17.00 -8.46
C PRO A 226 -2.78 16.59 -7.71
N THR A 227 -3.52 17.58 -7.20
CA THR A 227 -4.73 17.37 -6.38
C THR A 227 -5.75 16.44 -7.05
N GLU A 228 -5.84 16.47 -8.39
CA GLU A 228 -6.71 15.64 -9.21
C GLU A 228 -6.33 14.15 -9.18
N LEU A 229 -5.08 13.83 -8.86
CA LEU A 229 -4.57 12.46 -8.68
C LEU A 229 -4.38 12.08 -7.21
N GLN A 230 -4.59 13.02 -6.28
CA GLN A 230 -4.62 12.74 -4.84
C GLN A 230 -5.89 11.94 -4.47
N ARG A 231 -5.95 11.42 -3.24
CA ARG A 231 -6.90 10.39 -2.77
C ARG A 231 -8.40 10.65 -3.02
N VAL A 232 -8.80 11.89 -3.32
CA VAL A 232 -10.20 12.31 -3.48
C VAL A 232 -10.45 13.00 -4.83
N GLY A 233 -9.51 12.92 -5.79
CA GLY A 233 -9.62 13.59 -7.08
C GLY A 233 -10.50 12.84 -8.10
N ASP A 234 -11.17 13.60 -8.98
CA ASP A 234 -12.02 13.06 -10.04
C ASP A 234 -11.20 12.23 -11.04
N LEU A 235 -10.06 12.75 -11.49
CA LEU A 235 -9.15 12.03 -12.39
C LEU A 235 -8.64 10.73 -11.75
N ARG A 236 -8.31 10.74 -10.45
CA ARG A 236 -7.96 9.49 -9.73
C ARG A 236 -9.09 8.48 -9.81
N SER A 237 -10.33 8.91 -9.58
CA SER A 237 -11.50 8.02 -9.60
C SER A 237 -11.71 7.40 -10.99
N GLU A 238 -11.46 8.16 -12.06
CA GLU A 238 -11.47 7.66 -13.44
C GLU A 238 -10.36 6.63 -13.68
N VAL A 239 -9.12 6.93 -13.27
CA VAL A 239 -7.99 5.99 -13.39
C VAL A 239 -8.28 4.69 -12.63
N MET A 240 -8.78 4.76 -11.40
CA MET A 240 -9.13 3.58 -10.60
C MET A 240 -10.26 2.76 -11.24
N LYS A 241 -11.23 3.43 -11.87
CA LYS A 241 -12.29 2.77 -12.63
C LYS A 241 -11.74 2.04 -13.85
N GLU A 242 -10.79 2.63 -14.56
CA GLU A 242 -10.16 2.01 -15.73
C GLU A 242 -9.24 0.84 -15.32
N ALA A 243 -8.56 0.94 -14.17
CA ALA A 243 -7.73 -0.13 -13.61
C ALA A 243 -8.51 -1.43 -13.40
N LYS A 244 -9.77 -1.34 -12.94
CA LYS A 244 -10.69 -2.48 -12.78
C LYS A 244 -11.04 -3.22 -14.08
N SER A 245 -10.72 -2.63 -15.23
CA SER A 245 -10.95 -3.26 -16.53
C SER A 245 -9.66 -3.73 -17.19
N CYS A 246 -8.51 -3.47 -16.58
CA CYS A 246 -7.21 -3.81 -17.12
C CYS A 246 -6.83 -5.26 -16.76
N GLN A 247 -6.21 -5.94 -17.72
CA GLN A 247 -5.63 -7.27 -17.57
C GLN A 247 -4.18 -7.19 -17.07
N LEU A 248 -3.52 -6.05 -17.29
CA LEU A 248 -2.12 -5.85 -16.93
C LEU A 248 -1.89 -4.44 -16.40
N LEU A 249 -1.19 -4.34 -15.27
CA LEU A 249 -0.45 -3.16 -14.87
C LEU A 249 1.02 -3.36 -15.24
N LEU A 250 1.49 -2.64 -16.25
CA LEU A 250 2.88 -2.67 -16.69
C LEU A 250 3.61 -1.46 -16.09
N ILE A 251 4.69 -1.69 -15.35
CA ILE A 251 5.49 -0.65 -14.70
C ILE A 251 6.89 -0.70 -15.31
N VAL A 252 7.36 0.39 -15.93
CA VAL A 252 8.63 0.40 -16.68
C VAL A 252 9.52 1.59 -16.28
N GLY A 253 10.75 1.33 -15.86
CA GLY A 253 11.75 2.36 -15.56
C GLY A 253 11.31 3.36 -14.47
N LEU A 254 10.44 2.92 -13.56
CA LEU A 254 9.89 3.74 -12.49
C LEU A 254 10.52 3.31 -11.16
N PRO A 255 11.39 4.13 -10.54
CA PRO A 255 11.98 3.78 -9.26
C PRO A 255 10.90 3.62 -8.19
N LEU A 256 10.77 2.41 -7.63
CA LEU A 256 9.77 2.04 -6.63
C LEU A 256 10.15 2.54 -5.23
N LYS A 257 10.25 3.87 -5.07
CA LYS A 257 10.51 4.52 -3.77
C LYS A 257 9.20 4.79 -3.04
N SER A 258 9.18 4.69 -1.70
CA SER A 258 7.99 4.99 -0.91
C SER A 258 7.52 6.44 -1.13
N GLY A 259 6.22 6.66 -1.34
CA GLY A 259 5.66 7.99 -1.60
C GLY A 259 4.28 7.91 -2.25
N GLU A 260 3.78 9.05 -2.72
CA GLU A 260 2.43 9.14 -3.28
C GLU A 260 2.26 8.33 -4.58
N VAL A 261 3.29 8.29 -5.42
CA VAL A 261 3.31 7.48 -6.66
C VAL A 261 3.30 5.98 -6.33
N TYR A 262 4.03 5.56 -5.30
CA TYR A 262 4.04 4.17 -4.84
C TYR A 262 2.71 3.75 -4.22
N ASP A 263 2.11 4.63 -3.41
CA ASP A 263 0.76 4.42 -2.85
C ASP A 263 -0.27 4.29 -3.99
N LEU A 264 -0.20 5.14 -5.02
CA LEU A 264 -1.02 5.03 -6.21
C LEU A 264 -0.80 3.70 -6.94
N MET A 265 0.45 3.32 -7.20
CA MET A 265 0.80 2.05 -7.85
C MET A 265 0.21 0.86 -7.09
N ARG A 266 0.29 0.85 -5.75
CA ARG A 266 -0.30 -0.21 -4.91
C ARG A 266 -1.82 -0.30 -5.05
N GLU A 267 -2.49 0.83 -5.12
CA GLU A 267 -3.94 0.86 -5.31
C GLU A 267 -4.32 0.34 -6.70
N LEU A 268 -3.59 0.76 -7.74
CA LEU A 268 -3.80 0.26 -9.11
C LEU A 268 -3.54 -1.24 -9.23
N ALA A 269 -2.43 -1.72 -8.67
CA ALA A 269 -2.11 -3.15 -8.60
C ALA A 269 -3.24 -3.92 -7.94
N SER A 270 -3.77 -3.41 -6.82
CA SER A 270 -4.90 -4.03 -6.14
C SER A 270 -6.13 -4.12 -7.06
N GLU A 271 -6.50 -3.05 -7.77
CA GLU A 271 -7.66 -3.06 -8.67
C GLU A 271 -7.48 -4.02 -9.87
N VAL A 272 -6.27 -4.10 -10.41
CA VAL A 272 -5.94 -5.05 -11.50
C VAL A 272 -5.99 -6.49 -11.00
N HIS A 273 -5.43 -6.78 -9.83
CA HIS A 273 -5.50 -8.11 -9.20
C HIS A 273 -6.93 -8.54 -8.88
N HIS A 274 -7.80 -7.63 -8.42
CA HIS A 274 -9.22 -7.93 -8.20
C HIS A 274 -9.94 -8.38 -9.49
N SER A 275 -9.37 -8.04 -10.65
CA SER A 275 -9.89 -8.36 -11.97
C SER A 275 -9.17 -9.55 -12.61
N TYR A 276 -8.40 -10.32 -11.81
CA TYR A 276 -7.55 -11.44 -12.24
C TYR A 276 -6.44 -11.05 -13.23
N GLY A 277 -6.11 -9.76 -13.31
CA GLY A 277 -4.96 -9.28 -14.07
C GLY A 277 -3.64 -9.49 -13.32
N ALA A 278 -2.54 -9.16 -14.00
CA ALA A 278 -1.20 -9.24 -13.43
C ALA A 278 -0.52 -7.86 -13.33
N VAL A 279 0.53 -7.80 -12.53
CA VAL A 279 1.40 -6.64 -12.35
C VAL A 279 2.83 -7.03 -12.71
N VAL A 280 3.36 -6.40 -13.75
CA VAL A 280 4.72 -6.65 -14.25
C VAL A 280 5.56 -5.40 -14.06
N TYR A 281 6.71 -5.55 -13.42
CA TYR A 281 7.73 -4.51 -13.29
C TYR A 281 8.91 -4.81 -14.19
N VAL A 282 9.39 -3.82 -14.93
CA VAL A 282 10.51 -3.92 -15.86
C VAL A 282 11.53 -2.85 -15.53
N ASP A 283 12.69 -3.28 -15.06
CA ASP A 283 13.85 -2.43 -14.82
C ASP A 283 15.10 -3.29 -14.68
N ASN A 284 16.26 -2.72 -14.98
CA ASN A 284 17.56 -3.31 -14.70
C ASN A 284 17.83 -3.38 -13.19
N GLU A 285 17.27 -2.44 -12.43
CA GLU A 285 17.44 -2.39 -10.98
C GLU A 285 16.61 -3.49 -10.29
N THR A 286 17.27 -4.25 -9.41
CA THR A 286 16.60 -5.19 -8.50
C THR A 286 15.63 -4.43 -7.61
N ILE A 287 14.39 -4.94 -7.50
CA ILE A 287 13.43 -4.39 -6.53
C ILE A 287 13.99 -4.58 -5.12
N ARG A 288 14.38 -3.48 -4.48
CA ARG A 288 14.89 -3.50 -3.11
C ARG A 288 13.73 -3.37 -2.11
N GLY A 289 13.64 -4.33 -1.20
CA GLY A 289 12.76 -4.27 -0.03
C GLY A 289 11.54 -5.21 -0.10
N ARG A 290 11.07 -5.64 1.08
CA ARG A 290 10.00 -6.63 1.25
C ARG A 290 8.58 -6.08 0.97
N ASN A 291 8.47 -4.85 0.47
CA ASN A 291 7.20 -4.12 0.39
C ASN A 291 6.44 -4.33 -0.92
N THR A 292 7.02 -5.02 -1.92
CA THR A 292 6.42 -5.31 -3.23
C THR A 292 5.83 -6.72 -3.32
N SER A 293 6.06 -7.57 -2.32
CA SER A 293 5.45 -8.90 -2.22
C SER A 293 3.92 -8.78 -2.17
N GLY A 294 3.25 -9.53 -3.04
CA GLY A 294 1.80 -9.47 -3.23
C GLY A 294 1.30 -8.21 -3.96
N ILE A 295 2.20 -7.40 -4.52
CA ILE A 295 1.85 -6.26 -5.39
C ILE A 295 2.37 -6.49 -6.81
N ILE A 296 3.61 -6.96 -6.96
CA ILE A 296 4.23 -7.23 -8.26
C ILE A 296 4.35 -8.74 -8.42
N ASP A 297 3.78 -9.26 -9.51
CA ASP A 297 3.77 -10.70 -9.80
C ASP A 297 5.08 -11.10 -10.49
N PHE A 298 5.52 -10.30 -11.47
CA PHE A 298 6.76 -10.52 -12.22
C PHE A 298 7.64 -9.29 -12.20
N HIS A 299 8.92 -9.47 -11.88
CA HIS A 299 9.98 -8.49 -12.14
C HIS A 299 10.84 -9.01 -13.29
N LEU A 300 10.73 -8.36 -14.45
CA LEU A 300 11.62 -8.62 -15.57
C LEU A 300 12.89 -7.79 -15.36
N GLN A 301 13.94 -8.43 -14.86
CA GLN A 301 15.22 -7.77 -14.62
C GLN A 301 16.02 -7.71 -15.91
N MET A 302 15.72 -6.70 -16.72
CA MET A 302 16.29 -6.55 -18.06
C MET A 302 16.30 -5.10 -18.53
N ASP A 303 17.06 -4.86 -19.60
CA ASP A 303 17.13 -3.55 -20.22
C ASP A 303 15.80 -3.17 -20.88
N ILE A 304 15.39 -1.91 -20.68
CA ILE A 304 14.09 -1.41 -21.15
C ILE A 304 14.01 -1.41 -22.68
N GLU A 305 15.12 -1.17 -23.39
CA GLU A 305 15.13 -1.15 -24.86
C GLU A 305 15.11 -2.57 -25.43
N ASP A 306 15.80 -3.53 -24.81
CA ASP A 306 15.71 -4.94 -25.20
C ASP A 306 14.31 -5.49 -24.91
N PHE A 307 13.73 -5.18 -23.75
CA PHE A 307 12.34 -5.52 -23.41
C PHE A 307 11.38 -4.99 -24.49
N SER A 308 11.50 -3.71 -24.81
CA SER A 308 10.62 -3.04 -25.77
C SER A 308 10.76 -3.63 -27.17
N SER A 309 12.00 -3.95 -27.58
CA SER A 309 12.29 -4.59 -28.87
C SER A 309 11.60 -5.96 -28.98
N ARG A 310 11.69 -6.79 -27.94
CA ARG A 310 11.08 -8.12 -27.92
C ARG A 310 9.56 -8.07 -27.96
N ILE A 311 8.94 -7.16 -27.20
CA ILE A 311 7.50 -6.97 -27.26
C ILE A 311 7.06 -6.57 -28.66
N LEU A 312 7.77 -5.65 -29.32
CA LEU A 312 7.45 -5.26 -30.70
C LEU A 312 7.53 -6.43 -31.68
N VAL A 313 8.57 -7.27 -31.57
CA VAL A 313 8.72 -8.48 -32.39
C VAL A 313 7.56 -9.45 -32.16
N GLU A 314 7.19 -9.72 -30.91
CA GLU A 314 6.06 -10.61 -30.62
C GLU A 314 4.71 -10.04 -31.07
N MET A 315 4.53 -8.72 -30.97
CA MET A 315 3.35 -8.06 -31.53
C MET A 315 3.25 -8.22 -33.05
N ASP A 316 4.38 -8.23 -33.77
CA ASP A 316 4.41 -8.47 -35.22
C ASP A 316 4.11 -9.93 -35.56
N ASN A 317 4.70 -10.88 -34.82
CA ASN A 317 4.45 -12.32 -34.97
C ASN A 317 2.95 -12.65 -34.83
N HIS A 318 2.28 -12.08 -33.81
CA HIS A 318 0.85 -12.30 -33.60
C HIS A 318 -0.03 -11.72 -34.70
N ARG A 319 0.39 -10.61 -35.32
CA ARG A 319 -0.35 -9.99 -36.41
C ARG A 319 -0.30 -10.81 -37.69
N GLU A 320 0.84 -11.44 -37.98
CA GLU A 320 1.00 -12.32 -39.13
C GLU A 320 0.17 -13.60 -39.00
N MET A 321 0.04 -14.14 -37.78
CA MET A 321 -0.79 -15.32 -37.51
C MET A 321 -2.31 -15.04 -37.54
N GLY A 322 -2.74 -13.82 -37.20
CA GLY A 322 -4.16 -13.46 -37.08
C GLY A 322 -4.89 -13.13 -38.39
N HIS A 323 -4.24 -13.26 -39.56
CA HIS A 323 -4.85 -12.89 -40.84
C HIS A 323 -5.60 -14.05 -41.55
N ASP A 324 -5.52 -15.26 -41.01
CA ASP A 324 -6.31 -16.42 -41.44
C ASP A 324 -7.22 -16.87 -40.28
N ILE A 325 -8.51 -17.06 -40.58
CA ILE A 325 -9.57 -17.73 -39.78
C ILE A 325 -10.63 -16.80 -39.17
N ASN A 326 -11.88 -17.05 -39.56
CA ASN A 326 -13.11 -16.64 -38.87
C ASN A 326 -13.04 -17.04 -37.39
N ALA A 327 -12.63 -16.13 -36.50
CA ALA A 327 -12.51 -16.41 -35.09
C ALA A 327 -13.89 -16.73 -34.48
N ASP A 328 -13.98 -17.90 -33.85
CA ASP A 328 -15.14 -18.37 -33.09
C ASP A 328 -15.37 -17.43 -31.88
N PRO A 329 -16.57 -16.85 -31.70
CA PRO A 329 -16.91 -16.01 -30.54
C PRO A 329 -16.66 -16.67 -29.18
N ALA A 330 -16.54 -18.00 -29.13
CA ALA A 330 -16.21 -18.72 -27.91
C ALA A 330 -14.79 -18.45 -27.39
N LEU A 331 -13.85 -17.96 -28.22
CA LEU A 331 -12.47 -17.65 -27.82
C LEU A 331 -12.31 -16.30 -27.12
N GLU A 332 -13.30 -15.40 -27.17
CA GLU A 332 -13.22 -14.10 -26.45
C GLU A 332 -13.31 -14.24 -24.92
N LEU A 333 -13.87 -15.35 -24.41
CA LEU A 333 -13.97 -15.62 -22.97
C LEU A 333 -12.65 -16.07 -22.34
N ASP A 334 -11.65 -16.46 -23.14
CA ASP A 334 -10.36 -17.01 -22.69
C ASP A 334 -9.34 -15.90 -22.33
N GLN A 335 -9.49 -14.70 -22.90
CA GLN A 335 -8.51 -13.62 -22.69
C GLN A 335 -8.47 -13.07 -21.25
N SER A 336 -9.53 -13.26 -20.45
CA SER A 336 -9.50 -12.87 -19.02
C SER A 336 -8.70 -13.84 -18.15
N GLU A 337 -8.45 -15.07 -18.62
CA GLU A 337 -7.74 -16.09 -17.86
C GLU A 337 -6.26 -16.21 -18.26
N ILE A 338 -5.82 -15.55 -19.34
CA ILE A 338 -4.43 -15.64 -19.84
C ILE A 338 -3.39 -15.37 -18.73
N TRP A 339 -3.61 -14.35 -17.91
CA TRP A 339 -2.72 -14.02 -16.80
C TRP A 339 -2.86 -14.99 -15.63
N TYR A 340 -4.06 -15.51 -15.38
CA TYR A 340 -4.28 -16.54 -14.37
C TYR A 340 -3.53 -17.82 -14.72
N GLU A 341 -3.56 -18.25 -15.97
CA GLU A 341 -2.79 -19.41 -16.44
C GLU A 341 -1.29 -19.16 -16.33
N VAL A 342 -0.80 -18.02 -16.82
CA VAL A 342 0.63 -17.68 -16.73
C VAL A 342 1.09 -17.62 -15.28
N MET A 343 0.27 -17.08 -14.37
CA MET A 343 0.58 -17.01 -12.94
C MET A 343 0.53 -18.37 -12.22
N ASN A 344 -0.38 -19.28 -12.60
CA ASN A 344 -0.56 -20.58 -11.91
C ASN A 344 0.22 -21.73 -12.54
N ASN A 345 0.41 -21.72 -13.87
CA ASN A 345 1.17 -22.73 -14.60
C ASN A 345 2.69 -22.49 -14.55
N THR A 346 3.12 -21.30 -14.09
CA THR A 346 4.49 -21.16 -13.58
C THR A 346 4.59 -21.88 -12.23
N LEU A 347 5.00 -23.15 -12.32
CA LEU A 347 5.31 -24.10 -11.24
C LEU A 347 6.12 -23.47 -10.08
N GLU A 348 6.07 -24.17 -8.94
CA GLU A 348 6.51 -23.81 -7.59
C GLU A 348 7.52 -22.65 -7.50
N PRO A 349 7.32 -21.66 -6.61
CA PRO A 349 8.30 -20.62 -6.37
C PRO A 349 9.65 -21.29 -6.09
N GLU A 350 10.54 -21.26 -7.09
CA GLU A 350 11.91 -21.65 -6.85
C GLU A 350 12.39 -20.72 -5.76
N SER A 351 12.73 -21.31 -4.61
CA SER A 351 13.48 -20.63 -3.57
C SER A 351 14.77 -20.19 -4.23
N SER A 352 14.79 -18.99 -4.81
CA SER A 352 16.01 -18.40 -5.33
C SER A 352 17.01 -18.51 -4.20
N ALA A 353 18.18 -19.10 -4.46
CA ALA A 353 19.28 -19.05 -3.51
C ALA A 353 19.41 -17.57 -3.13
N GLN A 354 19.03 -17.26 -1.90
CA GLN A 354 18.83 -15.91 -1.40
C GLN A 354 20.08 -15.12 -1.80
N GLU A 355 20.00 -14.29 -2.84
CA GLU A 355 21.14 -13.48 -3.27
C GLU A 355 21.63 -12.78 -2.02
N SER A 356 22.95 -12.83 -1.78
CA SER A 356 23.52 -12.38 -0.51
C SER A 356 23.00 -10.99 -0.21
N GLU A 357 22.06 -10.90 0.74
CA GLU A 357 21.41 -9.66 1.14
C GLU A 357 22.52 -8.62 1.25
N ASP A 358 22.37 -7.50 0.54
CA ASP A 358 23.18 -6.32 0.80
C ASP A 358 23.11 -6.10 2.33
N THR A 359 24.18 -6.46 3.05
CA THR A 359 24.20 -6.66 4.52
C THR A 359 23.96 -5.38 5.32
N GLY A 360 23.59 -4.31 4.63
CA GLY A 360 23.13 -3.08 5.23
C GLY A 360 21.94 -3.31 6.16
N PRO A 361 21.87 -2.58 7.28
CA PRO A 361 20.77 -2.68 8.20
C PRO A 361 19.46 -2.24 7.53
N LEU A 362 18.38 -3.01 7.74
CA LEU A 362 17.03 -2.68 7.28
C LEU A 362 16.09 -2.55 8.47
N CYS A 363 15.14 -1.60 8.40
CA CYS A 363 14.06 -1.56 9.37
C CYS A 363 13.24 -2.85 9.29
N CYS A 364 13.14 -3.58 10.39
CA CYS A 364 12.40 -4.84 10.44
C CYS A 364 10.87 -4.68 10.27
N LEU A 365 10.35 -3.44 10.34
CA LEU A 365 8.91 -3.15 10.17
C LEU A 365 8.51 -2.62 8.80
N CYS A 366 9.38 -1.87 8.12
CA CYS A 366 9.04 -1.27 6.83
C CYS A 366 10.10 -1.46 5.75
N GLY A 367 11.19 -2.17 6.05
CA GLY A 367 12.29 -2.40 5.12
C GLY A 367 13.11 -1.15 4.76
N LEU A 368 12.92 -0.01 5.44
CA LEU A 368 13.73 1.20 5.19
C LEU A 368 15.22 0.87 5.39
N SER A 369 16.04 1.17 4.39
CA SER A 369 17.49 0.90 4.38
C SER A 369 18.36 2.11 4.70
N ASP A 370 17.76 3.25 5.08
CA ASP A 370 18.48 4.49 5.39
C ASP A 370 19.17 4.41 6.77
N PRO A 371 20.51 4.27 6.84
CA PRO A 371 21.23 4.11 8.11
C PRO A 371 21.05 5.30 9.06
N LEU A 372 20.75 6.50 8.55
CA LEU A 372 20.54 7.69 9.38
C LEU A 372 19.21 7.64 10.13
N CYS A 373 18.23 6.95 9.55
CA CYS A 373 16.91 6.75 10.12
C CYS A 373 16.82 5.45 10.94
N LEU A 374 17.82 4.57 10.92
CA LEU A 374 17.79 3.29 11.62
C LEU A 374 18.40 3.38 13.01
N THR A 375 17.79 2.65 13.95
CA THR A 375 18.34 2.44 15.29
C THR A 375 18.31 0.96 15.62
N ARG A 376 19.46 0.45 16.08
CA ARG A 376 19.67 -0.96 16.39
C ARG A 376 19.17 -1.26 17.80
N CYS A 377 18.35 -2.28 17.96
CA CYS A 377 17.99 -2.80 19.27
C CYS A 377 19.21 -3.42 19.96
N THR A 378 19.51 -3.00 21.17
CA THR A 378 20.62 -3.55 21.98
C THR A 378 20.42 -4.99 22.40
N LYS A 379 19.19 -5.51 22.34
CA LYS A 379 18.84 -6.87 22.78
C LYS A 379 18.79 -7.88 21.62
N CYS A 380 18.02 -7.60 20.57
CA CYS A 380 17.88 -8.52 19.42
C CYS A 380 18.73 -8.15 18.21
N SER A 381 19.42 -6.99 18.22
CA SER A 381 20.16 -6.46 17.06
C SER A 381 19.31 -6.09 15.83
N ASP A 382 17.98 -6.21 15.86
CA ASP A 382 17.12 -5.73 14.78
C ASP A 382 17.16 -4.20 14.69
N TYR A 383 16.96 -3.67 13.48
CA TYR A 383 16.90 -2.24 13.24
C TYR A 383 15.45 -1.77 13.11
N LEU A 384 15.15 -0.61 13.69
CA LEU A 384 13.85 0.06 13.57
C LEU A 384 14.06 1.47 13.04
N CYS A 385 13.20 1.92 12.13
CA CYS A 385 13.28 3.29 11.65
C CYS A 385 12.61 4.26 12.64
N ILE A 386 13.35 5.32 12.95
CA ILE A 386 13.00 6.40 13.87
C ILE A 386 13.00 7.72 13.09
N PRO A 387 12.33 8.78 13.57
CA PRO A 387 12.31 10.06 12.87
C PRO A 387 13.71 10.64 12.89
N SER A 388 14.28 10.94 11.72
CA SER A 388 15.53 11.69 11.61
C SER A 388 15.24 13.19 11.64
N ILE A 389 15.95 13.93 12.50
CA ILE A 389 15.96 15.40 12.53
C ILE A 389 16.78 16.01 11.39
N TYR A 390 17.64 15.22 10.76
CA TYR A 390 18.59 15.67 9.74
C TYR A 390 18.37 15.04 8.37
N GLY A 391 17.38 14.16 8.24
CA GLY A 391 17.08 13.48 6.98
C GLY A 391 16.14 14.31 6.10
N PRO A 392 16.29 14.25 4.76
CA PRO A 392 15.34 14.86 3.81
C PRO A 392 13.91 14.30 3.98
N TYR A 393 13.79 13.17 4.69
CA TYR A 393 12.56 12.46 5.00
C TYR A 393 11.83 12.95 6.26
N GLY A 394 12.00 14.20 6.71
CA GLY A 394 11.38 14.75 7.93
C GLY A 394 9.84 14.66 8.02
N LYS A 395 9.16 14.24 6.94
CA LYS A 395 7.73 13.93 6.88
C LYS A 395 7.39 12.43 6.74
N HIS A 396 8.37 11.56 6.50
CA HIS A 396 8.12 10.12 6.47
C HIS A 396 7.82 9.63 7.88
N LYS A 397 6.67 8.98 7.99
CA LYS A 397 6.13 8.45 9.24
C LYS A 397 6.95 7.21 9.65
N SER A 398 7.99 7.43 10.45
CA SER A 398 8.83 6.38 11.05
C SER A 398 7.99 5.29 11.74
N CYS A 399 8.52 4.07 11.80
CA CYS A 399 7.86 2.95 12.46
C CYS A 399 7.83 3.10 13.98
N LEU A 400 8.75 3.89 14.53
CA LEU A 400 8.81 4.19 15.95
C LEU A 400 8.91 5.70 16.14
N VAL A 401 8.14 6.25 17.08
CA VAL A 401 8.15 7.66 17.46
C VAL A 401 8.38 7.74 18.97
N PHE A 402 9.51 8.31 19.35
CA PHE A 402 9.88 8.46 20.76
C PHE A 402 8.90 9.37 21.51
N GLY A 403 8.59 9.01 22.75
CA GLY A 403 7.88 9.88 23.69
C GLY A 403 6.42 10.21 23.35
N GLY A 404 5.81 9.57 22.35
CA GLY A 404 4.46 9.90 21.85
C GLY A 404 3.34 9.88 22.91
N TYR A 405 3.54 9.18 24.03
CA TYR A 405 2.58 9.08 25.13
C TYR A 405 2.92 9.91 26.38
N THR A 406 4.05 10.63 26.38
CA THR A 406 4.56 11.30 27.59
C THR A 406 3.99 12.71 27.81
N GLY A 407 3.11 13.20 26.92
CA GLY A 407 2.51 14.54 27.00
C GLY A 407 3.50 15.71 26.83
N ARG A 408 4.81 15.45 26.85
CA ARG A 408 5.86 16.37 26.44
C ARG A 408 5.95 16.36 24.93
N ARG A 409 6.21 17.51 24.30
CA ARG A 409 6.64 17.52 22.90
C ARG A 409 7.82 16.56 22.78
N PRO A 410 7.83 15.66 21.79
CA PRO A 410 8.99 14.80 21.57
C PRO A 410 10.17 15.73 21.33
N ASP A 411 11.06 15.83 22.32
CA ASP A 411 12.40 16.33 22.06
C ASP A 411 13.04 15.27 21.16
N PRO A 412 13.35 15.58 19.90
CA PRO A 412 13.99 14.63 19.03
C PRO A 412 15.36 14.32 19.63
N LEU A 413 15.50 13.13 20.24
CA LEU A 413 16.73 12.53 20.76
C LEU A 413 17.88 13.53 20.92
N SER A 414 17.91 14.26 22.05
CA SER A 414 18.99 15.23 22.28
C SER A 414 20.32 14.57 22.62
N THR A 415 20.37 13.25 22.80
CA THR A 415 21.60 12.54 23.19
C THR A 415 21.80 11.24 22.42
N LYS A 416 23.04 11.06 21.95
CA LYS A 416 23.58 9.81 21.39
C LYS A 416 23.28 8.58 22.28
N SER A 417 23.15 8.77 23.59
CA SER A 417 22.81 7.74 24.58
C SER A 417 21.53 6.98 24.26
N ASP A 418 20.49 7.68 23.80
CA ASP A 418 19.16 7.07 23.62
C ASP A 418 19.12 6.15 22.39
N LYS A 419 19.98 6.41 21.39
CA LYS A 419 20.19 5.49 20.27
C LYS A 419 21.02 4.29 20.68
N ASP A 420 22.05 4.51 21.50
CA ASP A 420 22.98 3.46 21.94
C ASP A 420 22.31 2.48 22.91
N ASP A 421 21.31 2.91 23.69
CA ASP A 421 20.56 2.10 24.66
C ASP A 421 19.18 1.61 24.17
N PHE A 422 18.85 1.81 22.89
CA PHE A 422 17.52 1.51 22.37
C PHE A 422 17.13 0.04 22.53
N ILE A 423 15.95 -0.22 23.13
CA ILE A 423 15.33 -1.54 23.23
C ILE A 423 14.04 -1.51 22.39
N CYS A 424 13.93 -2.40 21.42
CA CYS A 424 12.74 -2.51 20.56
C CYS A 424 11.50 -2.95 21.36
N PRO A 425 10.29 -2.75 20.82
CA PRO A 425 9.05 -3.12 21.51
C PRO A 425 8.99 -4.60 21.89
N TRP A 426 9.63 -5.47 21.08
CA TRP A 426 9.63 -6.92 21.31
C TRP A 426 10.59 -7.36 22.43
N CYS A 427 11.67 -6.61 22.65
CA CYS A 427 12.62 -6.89 23.72
C CYS A 427 12.30 -6.12 25.01
N TRP A 428 11.26 -5.29 25.00
CA TRP A 428 10.86 -4.51 26.16
C TRP A 428 10.18 -5.40 27.21
N LYS A 429 10.82 -5.51 28.37
CA LYS A 429 10.26 -6.25 29.50
C LYS A 429 9.25 -5.40 30.27
N HIS A 430 7.98 -5.55 29.91
CA HIS A 430 6.89 -4.80 30.53
C HIS A 430 6.78 -4.99 32.05
N SER A 431 7.15 -6.17 32.58
CA SER A 431 7.16 -6.45 34.02
C SER A 431 8.20 -5.63 34.78
N GLU A 432 9.34 -5.33 34.16
CA GLU A 432 10.47 -4.64 34.78
C GLU A 432 10.40 -3.12 34.53
N HIS A 433 9.96 -2.72 33.35
CA HIS A 433 10.06 -1.33 32.88
C HIS A 433 8.71 -0.64 32.63
N GLY A 434 7.59 -1.34 32.82
CA GLY A 434 6.25 -0.80 32.62
C GLY A 434 5.84 -0.68 31.14
N LEU A 435 4.98 0.30 30.84
CA LEU A 435 4.51 0.53 29.47
C LEU A 435 5.66 0.97 28.56
N TYR A 436 5.59 0.56 27.28
CA TYR A 436 6.60 0.96 26.31
C TYR A 436 6.55 2.49 26.12
N PRO A 437 7.66 3.22 26.30
CA PRO A 437 7.66 4.68 26.36
C PRO A 437 7.53 5.35 24.99
N HIS A 438 7.46 4.58 23.90
CA HIS A 438 7.46 5.08 22.53
C HIS A 438 6.20 4.65 21.80
N TYR A 439 5.73 5.51 20.90
CA TYR A 439 4.65 5.17 19.99
C TYR A 439 5.21 4.29 18.88
N VAL A 440 4.76 3.04 18.82
CA VAL A 440 5.05 2.15 17.70
C VAL A 440 3.96 2.39 16.68
N ARG A 441 4.34 2.98 15.54
CA ARG A 441 3.42 3.10 14.44
C ARG A 441 3.06 1.68 13.99
N PRO A 442 1.77 1.39 13.71
CA PRO A 442 1.40 0.13 13.09
C PRO A 442 2.29 -0.10 11.89
N ALA A 443 3.02 -1.22 11.88
CA ALA A 443 3.83 -1.61 10.75
C ALA A 443 2.96 -1.54 9.48
N PRO A 444 3.40 -0.87 8.40
CA PRO A 444 2.72 -1.04 7.12
C PRO A 444 2.75 -2.52 6.81
N GLN A 445 1.57 -3.17 6.85
CA GLN A 445 1.30 -4.60 6.64
C GLN A 445 2.53 -5.39 6.15
N MET A 446 3.41 -5.77 7.06
CA MET A 446 4.51 -6.66 6.77
C MET A 446 4.12 -8.04 7.26
N ASN A 447 4.01 -8.93 6.27
CA ASN A 447 3.82 -10.36 6.39
C ASN A 447 4.74 -10.91 7.46
N VAL A 448 4.17 -11.33 8.58
CA VAL A 448 4.91 -12.15 9.51
C VAL A 448 4.95 -13.55 8.92
N HIS A 449 5.94 -13.81 8.08
CA HIS A 449 6.24 -15.16 7.64
C HIS A 449 6.59 -15.99 8.87
N MET A 450 5.77 -17.02 9.12
CA MET A 450 6.14 -18.14 9.95
C MET A 450 7.16 -18.93 9.15
N ARG A 451 8.40 -18.99 9.63
CA ARG A 451 9.56 -19.43 8.84
C ARG A 451 9.48 -20.87 8.35
N ASP A 452 8.65 -21.75 8.92
CA ASP A 452 8.73 -23.19 8.62
C ASP A 452 7.37 -23.94 8.80
N GLY A 453 6.22 -23.28 8.61
CA GLY A 453 4.90 -23.85 8.95
C GLY A 453 3.94 -24.01 7.77
N THR A 454 3.08 -25.03 7.81
CA THR A 454 1.91 -25.16 6.92
C THR A 454 1.04 -23.91 7.00
N ALA A 455 0.48 -23.47 5.87
CA ALA A 455 -0.43 -22.32 5.84
C ALA A 455 -1.54 -22.48 6.90
N PRO A 456 -1.80 -21.45 7.73
CA PRO A 456 -2.78 -21.55 8.78
C PRO A 456 -4.17 -21.76 8.18
N ARG A 457 -4.98 -22.56 8.84
CA ARG A 457 -6.36 -22.87 8.45
C ARG A 457 -7.31 -22.35 9.52
N MET A 458 -8.46 -21.82 9.13
CA MET A 458 -9.43 -21.27 10.08
C MET A 458 -10.85 -21.76 9.85
N ALA A 459 -11.47 -22.30 10.90
CA ALA A 459 -12.91 -22.41 11.00
C ALA A 459 -13.44 -21.26 11.86
N MET A 460 -14.45 -20.53 11.40
CA MET A 460 -15.03 -19.42 12.13
C MET A 460 -16.54 -19.50 12.13
N ILE A 461 -17.14 -19.45 13.31
CA ILE A 461 -18.58 -19.31 13.48
C ILE A 461 -18.88 -17.93 14.03
N ILE A 462 -19.82 -17.24 13.41
CA ILE A 462 -20.28 -15.93 13.87
C ILE A 462 -21.71 -16.10 14.40
N TYR A 463 -21.82 -16.24 15.71
CA TYR A 463 -23.09 -16.24 16.41
C TYR A 463 -23.67 -14.83 16.50
N TYR A 464 -24.92 -14.65 16.10
CA TYR A 464 -25.55 -13.34 16.10
C TYR A 464 -27.04 -13.38 16.47
N LEU A 465 -27.56 -12.25 16.95
CA LEU A 465 -29.00 -12.01 17.12
C LEU A 465 -29.54 -11.25 15.91
N ASP A 466 -30.48 -11.85 15.19
CA ASP A 466 -30.96 -11.35 13.88
C ASP A 466 -31.54 -9.93 13.98
N GLN A 467 -32.26 -9.66 15.07
CA GLN A 467 -32.86 -8.36 15.37
C GLN A 467 -31.85 -7.20 15.44
N PHE A 468 -30.57 -7.49 15.68
CA PHE A 468 -29.52 -6.48 15.81
C PHE A 468 -28.48 -6.57 14.69
N TRP A 469 -28.44 -7.71 14.00
CA TRP A 469 -27.32 -8.07 13.14
C TRP A 469 -27.74 -8.75 11.83
N PRO A 470 -28.61 -8.10 11.03
CA PRO A 470 -29.03 -8.66 9.74
C PRO A 470 -27.88 -8.80 8.75
N HIS A 471 -26.71 -8.23 9.03
CA HIS A 471 -25.55 -8.19 8.14
C HIS A 471 -24.41 -9.15 8.55
N ALA A 472 -24.67 -10.12 9.42
CA ALA A 472 -23.65 -11.11 9.81
C ALA A 472 -23.01 -11.82 8.59
N LYS A 473 -23.80 -12.08 7.53
CA LYS A 473 -23.29 -12.62 6.25
C LYS A 473 -22.22 -11.74 5.60
N HIS A 474 -22.37 -10.42 5.66
CA HIS A 474 -21.38 -9.49 5.11
C HIS A 474 -20.07 -9.54 5.90
N LEU A 475 -20.16 -9.63 7.23
CA LEU A 475 -18.98 -9.83 8.08
C LEU A 475 -18.28 -11.15 7.74
N CYS A 476 -19.03 -12.25 7.54
CA CYS A 476 -18.45 -13.52 7.12
C CYS A 476 -17.67 -13.36 5.80
N SER A 477 -18.25 -12.71 4.79
CA SER A 477 -17.58 -12.45 3.52
C SER A 477 -16.31 -11.61 3.69
N LEU A 478 -16.34 -10.57 4.52
CA LEU A 478 -15.16 -9.72 4.76
C LEU A 478 -14.00 -10.50 5.40
N VAL A 479 -14.29 -11.28 6.43
CA VAL A 479 -13.26 -12.09 7.10
C VAL A 479 -12.75 -13.18 6.16
N LYS A 480 -13.66 -13.87 5.47
CA LYS A 480 -13.31 -14.93 4.50
C LYS A 480 -12.44 -14.37 3.38
N ASN A 481 -12.86 -13.28 2.73
CA ASN A 481 -12.10 -12.64 1.66
C ASN A 481 -10.72 -12.22 2.17
N ARG A 482 -10.63 -11.69 3.39
CA ARG A 482 -9.33 -11.31 3.97
C ARG A 482 -8.38 -12.50 4.13
N TRP A 483 -8.87 -13.65 4.60
CA TRP A 483 -8.07 -14.88 4.68
C TRP A 483 -7.69 -15.41 3.29
N GLN A 484 -8.63 -15.36 2.35
CA GLN A 484 -8.41 -15.79 0.96
C GLN A 484 -7.39 -14.91 0.23
N MET A 485 -7.30 -13.62 0.54
CA MET A 485 -6.24 -12.74 0.02
C MET A 485 -4.83 -13.19 0.45
N TYR A 486 -4.69 -13.95 1.54
CA TYR A 486 -3.43 -14.56 1.97
C TYR A 486 -3.27 -16.00 1.46
N GLY A 487 -4.14 -16.49 0.57
CA GLY A 487 -4.15 -17.88 0.14
C GLY A 487 -4.53 -18.89 1.25
N TRP A 488 -4.98 -18.40 2.41
CA TRP A 488 -5.22 -19.25 3.57
C TRP A 488 -6.62 -19.89 3.54
N PRO A 489 -6.73 -21.22 3.74
CA PRO A 489 -8.02 -21.90 3.80
C PRO A 489 -8.87 -21.38 4.96
N SER A 490 -10.11 -21.00 4.67
CA SER A 490 -11.07 -20.55 5.69
C SER A 490 -12.49 -21.04 5.44
N HIS A 491 -13.15 -21.46 6.51
CA HIS A 491 -14.60 -21.72 6.58
C HIS A 491 -15.23 -20.71 7.53
N VAL A 492 -16.11 -19.85 7.04
CA VAL A 492 -16.77 -18.82 7.87
C VAL A 492 -18.29 -18.96 7.75
N GLU A 493 -18.94 -19.36 8.83
CA GLU A 493 -20.38 -19.61 8.87
C GLU A 493 -21.07 -18.63 9.83
N PRO A 494 -22.18 -17.98 9.43
CA PRO A 494 -23.04 -17.26 10.36
C PRO A 494 -24.05 -18.21 11.00
N ALA A 495 -24.31 -18.06 12.30
CA ALA A 495 -25.37 -18.81 12.99
C ALA A 495 -26.22 -17.89 13.88
N LYS A 496 -27.54 -17.99 13.72
CA LYS A 496 -28.46 -17.27 14.62
C LYS A 496 -28.43 -17.93 16.00
N LEU A 497 -28.25 -17.12 17.05
CA LEU A 497 -28.40 -17.58 18.42
C LEU A 497 -29.86 -18.03 18.68
N GLU A 498 -30.81 -17.32 18.09
CA GLU A 498 -32.24 -17.63 18.03
C GLU A 498 -32.48 -18.81 17.06
N GLY A 499 -32.27 -20.04 17.54
CA GLY A 499 -32.47 -21.24 16.72
C GLY A 499 -31.44 -22.34 16.94
N LEU A 500 -30.48 -22.15 17.85
CA LEU A 500 -29.54 -23.21 18.23
C LEU A 500 -30.29 -24.37 18.89
N THR A 501 -30.64 -25.38 18.09
CA THR A 501 -31.19 -26.64 18.59
C THR A 501 -30.05 -27.60 18.96
N ARG A 502 -30.18 -28.31 20.09
CA ARG A 502 -29.27 -29.41 20.42
C ARG A 502 -29.27 -30.43 19.27
N GLY A 503 -28.12 -30.59 18.62
CA GLY A 503 -27.92 -31.51 17.50
C GLY A 503 -27.75 -30.87 16.12
N GLN A 504 -27.86 -29.54 15.99
CA GLN A 504 -27.47 -28.86 14.76
C GLN A 504 -25.97 -29.03 14.53
N LYS A 505 -25.57 -29.70 13.45
CA LYS A 505 -24.16 -29.77 13.04
C LYS A 505 -23.77 -28.47 12.34
N LEU A 506 -22.85 -27.74 12.96
CA LEU A 506 -22.19 -26.59 12.34
C LEU A 506 -20.90 -27.09 11.67
N PHE A 507 -20.58 -26.57 10.48
CA PHE A 507 -19.49 -27.04 9.60
C PHE A 507 -19.58 -28.50 9.12
N PRO A 508 -20.69 -28.91 8.46
CA PRO A 508 -20.82 -30.28 7.95
C PRO A 508 -19.76 -30.66 6.90
N GLN A 509 -19.04 -29.70 6.34
CA GLN A 509 -18.05 -29.89 5.27
C GLN A 509 -16.59 -29.70 5.73
N CYS A 510 -16.33 -29.45 7.03
CA CYS A 510 -14.97 -29.25 7.51
C CYS A 510 -14.28 -30.59 7.81
N GLU A 511 -13.60 -31.14 6.80
CA GLU A 511 -12.89 -32.42 6.86
C GLU A 511 -11.38 -32.26 7.15
N TRP A 512 -10.97 -31.15 7.77
CA TRP A 512 -9.55 -30.88 8.05
C TRP A 512 -8.95 -31.78 9.12
N GLU A 513 -7.67 -32.10 8.97
CA GLU A 513 -6.92 -32.94 9.89
C GLU A 513 -6.87 -32.34 11.31
N VAL A 514 -6.89 -33.22 12.33
CA VAL A 514 -6.88 -32.83 13.74
C VAL A 514 -5.61 -32.03 14.05
N GLY A 515 -5.77 -30.88 14.71
CA GLY A 515 -4.67 -30.02 15.13
C GLY A 515 -4.05 -29.19 14.00
N THR A 516 -4.68 -29.11 12.81
CA THR A 516 -4.15 -28.35 11.66
C THR A 516 -4.85 -27.01 11.41
N PHE A 517 -5.81 -26.63 12.26
CA PHE A 517 -6.61 -25.44 12.08
C PHE A 517 -7.01 -24.83 13.42
N ASP A 518 -7.17 -23.50 13.42
CA ASP A 518 -7.71 -22.76 14.55
C ASP A 518 -9.23 -22.58 14.38
N ILE A 519 -9.97 -22.58 15.48
CA ILE A 519 -11.39 -22.26 15.49
C ILE A 519 -11.66 -20.93 16.21
N PHE A 520 -12.39 -20.05 15.54
CA PHE A 520 -12.82 -18.77 16.08
C PHE A 520 -14.34 -18.76 16.28
N VAL A 521 -14.77 -18.50 17.51
CA VAL A 521 -16.18 -18.41 17.89
C VAL A 521 -16.50 -16.96 18.23
N ILE A 522 -17.11 -16.23 17.31
CA ILE A 522 -17.44 -14.82 17.47
C ILE A 522 -18.89 -14.69 17.92
N TYR A 523 -19.12 -14.00 19.03
CA TYR A 523 -20.44 -13.72 19.57
C TYR A 523 -20.80 -12.25 19.39
N LEU A 524 -21.86 -12.01 18.63
CA LEU A 524 -22.47 -10.70 18.38
C LEU A 524 -23.81 -10.64 19.14
N THR A 525 -23.74 -10.31 20.43
CA THR A 525 -24.89 -10.38 21.35
C THR A 525 -25.01 -9.14 22.25
N HIS A 526 -26.01 -9.09 23.13
CA HIS A 526 -26.18 -8.07 24.16
C HIS A 526 -25.78 -8.60 25.52
N GLY A 527 -25.08 -7.77 26.27
CA GLY A 527 -24.90 -7.89 27.69
C GLY A 527 -26.01 -7.19 28.44
N LEU A 528 -26.85 -7.97 29.14
CA LEU A 528 -27.89 -7.43 30.01
C LEU A 528 -27.33 -7.20 31.41
N GLN A 529 -27.85 -6.19 32.11
CA GLN A 529 -27.51 -5.92 33.50
C GLN A 529 -28.47 -6.62 34.48
N ASN A 530 -29.73 -6.83 34.09
CA ASN A 530 -30.79 -7.39 34.94
C ASN A 530 -31.72 -8.32 34.12
N PRO A 531 -31.58 -9.66 34.26
CA PRO A 531 -30.52 -10.36 34.95
C PRO A 531 -29.16 -10.17 34.25
N PRO A 532 -28.04 -10.15 34.99
CA PRO A 532 -26.72 -9.97 34.40
C PRO A 532 -26.34 -11.20 33.57
N GLY A 533 -26.10 -11.01 32.28
CA GLY A 533 -25.81 -12.13 31.39
C GLY A 533 -25.73 -11.76 29.91
N TYR A 534 -25.48 -12.75 29.07
CA TYR A 534 -25.51 -12.60 27.61
C TYR A 534 -26.85 -13.06 27.06
N GLN A 535 -27.44 -12.25 26.18
CA GLN A 535 -28.71 -12.54 25.55
C GLN A 535 -28.57 -13.71 24.56
N LEU A 536 -29.42 -14.73 24.72
CA LEU A 536 -29.50 -15.88 23.80
C LEU A 536 -30.66 -15.71 22.82
N TYR A 537 -31.76 -15.14 23.28
CA TYR A 537 -32.93 -14.75 22.47
C TYR A 537 -33.68 -13.63 23.19
N HIS A 538 -34.71 -13.04 22.55
CA HIS A 538 -35.42 -11.84 23.03
C HIS A 538 -35.72 -11.83 24.54
N ASN A 539 -36.15 -12.97 25.11
CA ASN A 539 -36.57 -13.09 26.51
C ASN A 539 -35.66 -13.97 27.41
N LYS A 540 -34.47 -14.36 26.95
CA LYS A 540 -33.53 -15.15 27.78
C LYS A 540 -32.12 -14.60 27.68
N ALA A 541 -31.57 -14.30 28.85
CA ALA A 541 -30.13 -14.16 29.04
C ALA A 541 -29.64 -15.27 29.97
N LEU A 542 -28.39 -15.67 29.76
CA LEU A 542 -27.70 -16.67 30.56
C LEU A 542 -26.48 -16.05 31.21
N ALA A 543 -26.08 -16.56 32.38
CA ALA A 543 -24.80 -16.21 32.96
C ALA A 543 -23.65 -16.57 31.98
N PRO A 544 -22.49 -15.90 32.01
CA PRO A 544 -21.42 -16.12 31.04
C PRO A 544 -21.02 -17.58 30.81
N VAL A 545 -20.84 -18.35 31.87
CA VAL A 545 -20.48 -19.78 31.78
C VAL A 545 -21.61 -20.60 31.19
N GLU A 546 -22.86 -20.36 31.60
CA GLU A 546 -24.04 -21.05 31.06
C GLU A 546 -24.25 -20.74 29.58
N PHE A 547 -24.03 -19.49 29.18
CA PHE A 547 -24.12 -19.04 27.79
C PHE A 547 -23.09 -19.76 26.92
N LEU A 548 -21.82 -19.80 27.35
CA LEU A 548 -20.76 -20.49 26.62
C LEU A 548 -21.01 -22.01 26.57
N LYS A 549 -21.43 -22.63 27.68
CA LYS A 549 -21.77 -24.06 27.71
C LYS A 549 -22.90 -24.39 26.72
N GLU A 550 -23.95 -23.59 26.66
CA GLU A 550 -25.08 -23.86 25.77
C GLU A 550 -24.71 -23.64 24.28
N THR A 551 -23.94 -22.60 23.97
CA THR A 551 -23.63 -22.20 22.58
C THR A 551 -22.45 -22.95 21.95
N LEU A 552 -21.58 -23.56 22.75
CA LEU A 552 -20.45 -24.36 22.25
C LEU A 552 -20.82 -25.83 22.00
N VAL A 553 -21.95 -26.33 22.53
CA VAL A 553 -22.39 -27.72 22.32
C VAL A 553 -22.44 -28.13 20.83
N PRO A 554 -23.00 -27.32 19.91
CA PRO A 554 -23.01 -27.63 18.47
C PRO A 554 -21.62 -27.73 17.83
N LEU A 555 -20.58 -27.20 18.49
CA LEU A 555 -19.22 -27.10 17.98
C LEU A 555 -18.26 -28.09 18.67
N HIS A 556 -18.74 -28.90 19.62
CA HIS A 556 -17.89 -29.73 20.47
C HIS A 556 -16.97 -30.67 19.66
N ASP A 557 -17.49 -31.25 18.57
CA ASP A 557 -16.72 -32.13 17.69
C ASP A 557 -15.58 -31.39 16.96
N ILE A 558 -15.88 -30.25 16.32
CA ILE A 558 -14.87 -29.48 15.58
C ILE A 558 -13.85 -28.83 16.51
N ILE A 559 -14.26 -28.39 17.70
CA ILE A 559 -13.35 -27.84 18.70
C ILE A 559 -12.36 -28.91 19.17
N GLY A 560 -12.84 -30.12 19.48
CA GLY A 560 -11.97 -31.23 19.88
C GLY A 560 -10.95 -31.64 18.81
N ARG A 561 -11.13 -31.19 17.56
CA ARG A 561 -10.22 -31.41 16.43
C ARG A 561 -9.33 -30.20 16.12
N SER A 562 -9.60 -29.03 16.69
CA SER A 562 -8.83 -27.81 16.41
C SER A 562 -7.49 -27.80 17.15
N GLN A 563 -6.54 -26.99 16.65
CA GLN A 563 -5.28 -26.71 17.33
C GLN A 563 -5.49 -25.73 18.48
N HIS A 564 -6.14 -24.60 18.18
CA HIS A 564 -6.53 -23.61 19.16
C HIS A 564 -7.99 -23.18 18.99
N THR A 565 -8.67 -22.95 20.10
CA THR A 565 -10.03 -22.42 20.15
C THR A 565 -10.04 -21.03 20.77
N HIS A 566 -10.42 -20.05 19.95
CA HIS A 566 -10.55 -18.65 20.36
C HIS A 566 -12.03 -18.25 20.38
N ALA A 567 -12.52 -17.84 21.54
CA ALA A 567 -13.84 -17.22 21.67
C ALA A 567 -13.70 -15.70 21.76
N ILE A 568 -14.50 -14.97 20.97
CA ILE A 568 -14.48 -13.51 20.92
C ILE A 568 -15.90 -13.00 21.21
N MET A 569 -16.09 -12.40 22.36
CA MET A 569 -17.35 -11.76 22.77
C MET A 569 -17.35 -10.31 22.30
N MET A 570 -18.29 -9.94 21.45
CA MET A 570 -18.51 -8.57 21.01
C MET A 570 -19.94 -8.20 21.34
N CYS A 571 -20.12 -7.52 22.47
CA CYS A 571 -21.44 -7.19 22.94
C CYS A 571 -21.54 -5.74 23.37
N CYS A 572 -22.75 -5.19 23.24
CA CYS A 572 -23.05 -3.96 23.95
C CYS A 572 -23.45 -4.29 25.40
N GLY A 573 -23.06 -3.44 26.35
CA GLY A 573 -23.19 -3.78 27.77
C GLY A 573 -22.07 -4.71 28.25
N HIS A 574 -22.03 -4.97 29.56
CA HIS A 574 -20.82 -5.52 30.19
C HIS A 574 -21.18 -6.51 31.32
N PRO A 575 -21.60 -7.74 30.98
CA PRO A 575 -22.01 -8.76 31.96
C PRO A 575 -20.87 -9.18 32.91
N LEU A 576 -19.63 -8.93 32.49
CA LEU A 576 -18.41 -9.17 33.27
C LEU A 576 -18.04 -8.02 34.23
N TYR A 577 -18.93 -7.05 34.49
CA TYR A 577 -18.71 -6.12 35.61
C TYR A 577 -18.85 -6.84 36.96
N SER A 578 -19.57 -7.96 36.99
CA SER A 578 -19.65 -8.82 38.16
C SER A 578 -18.33 -9.57 38.34
N ALA A 579 -17.58 -9.23 39.39
CA ALA A 579 -16.36 -9.95 39.77
C ALA A 579 -16.61 -11.46 39.95
N ARG A 580 -17.82 -11.83 40.41
CA ARG A 580 -18.26 -13.23 40.49
C ARG A 580 -18.28 -13.90 39.12
N HIS A 581 -18.93 -13.29 38.13
CA HIS A 581 -18.98 -13.85 36.78
C HIS A 581 -17.60 -13.94 36.13
N VAL A 582 -16.74 -12.96 36.39
CA VAL A 582 -15.35 -12.98 35.93
C VAL A 582 -14.60 -14.18 36.52
N LYS A 583 -14.73 -14.40 37.83
CA LYS A 583 -14.11 -15.53 38.52
C LYS A 583 -14.64 -16.86 37.99
N GLU A 584 -15.97 -17.03 37.93
CA GLU A 584 -16.61 -18.26 37.41
C GLU A 584 -16.21 -18.55 35.96
N THR A 585 -16.11 -17.52 35.12
CA THR A 585 -15.67 -17.68 33.72
C THR A 585 -14.20 -18.09 33.65
N GLN A 586 -13.32 -17.51 34.47
CA GLN A 586 -11.91 -17.89 34.52
C GLN A 586 -11.73 -19.33 35.04
N GLU A 587 -12.45 -19.71 36.10
CA GLU A 587 -12.44 -21.08 36.64
C GLU A 587 -12.95 -22.07 35.60
N TRP A 588 -13.99 -21.71 34.85
CA TRP A 588 -14.49 -22.53 33.75
C TRP A 588 -13.44 -22.71 32.63
N ILE A 589 -12.79 -21.64 32.18
CA ILE A 589 -11.70 -21.71 31.18
C ILE A 589 -10.56 -22.62 31.67
N ASN A 590 -10.20 -22.51 32.96
CA ASN A 590 -9.11 -23.29 33.52
C ASN A 590 -9.46 -24.79 33.65
N ASN A 591 -10.67 -25.11 34.15
CA ASN A 591 -11.04 -26.47 34.55
C ASN A 591 -11.75 -27.26 33.45
N ASP A 592 -12.77 -26.66 32.83
CA ASP A 592 -13.67 -27.31 31.86
C ASP A 592 -13.37 -26.86 30.42
N GLY A 593 -12.52 -25.84 30.26
CA GLY A 593 -12.48 -24.96 29.10
C GLY A 593 -12.20 -25.70 27.79
N VAL A 594 -13.25 -25.80 26.99
CA VAL A 594 -13.24 -26.14 25.57
C VAL A 594 -12.58 -25.00 24.74
N VAL A 595 -12.35 -23.85 25.37
CA VAL A 595 -11.79 -22.63 24.77
C VAL A 595 -10.44 -22.32 25.40
N ASP A 596 -9.43 -22.05 24.57
CA ASP A 596 -8.08 -21.68 25.03
C ASP A 596 -8.00 -20.20 25.41
N VAL A 597 -8.69 -19.36 24.64
CA VAL A 597 -8.69 -17.90 24.81
C VAL A 597 -10.10 -17.33 24.73
N LEU A 598 -10.47 -16.52 25.72
CA LEU A 598 -11.70 -15.73 25.70
C LEU A 598 -11.37 -14.24 25.65
N LEU A 599 -11.70 -13.61 24.53
CA LEU A 599 -11.59 -12.18 24.32
C LEU A 599 -12.95 -11.55 24.51
N SER A 600 -12.99 -10.38 25.15
CA SER A 600 -14.23 -9.62 25.27
C SER A 600 -13.99 -8.18 24.87
N PHE A 601 -14.80 -7.69 23.95
CA PHE A 601 -14.85 -6.30 23.52
C PHE A 601 -16.22 -5.75 23.93
N PHE A 602 -16.22 -4.89 24.95
CA PHE A 602 -17.42 -4.29 25.50
C PHE A 602 -17.56 -2.88 24.95
N ASN A 603 -18.70 -2.55 24.36
CA ASN A 603 -18.93 -1.21 23.81
C ASN A 603 -20.28 -0.66 24.29
N ARG A 604 -20.34 0.60 24.71
CA ARG A 604 -21.62 1.24 25.10
C ARG A 604 -22.54 1.54 23.91
N LYS A 605 -21.97 1.66 22.71
CA LYS A 605 -22.60 2.01 21.43
C LYS A 605 -22.01 1.15 20.31
N LEU A 606 -22.05 -0.18 20.43
CA LEU A 606 -21.48 -1.10 19.44
C LEU A 606 -22.12 -0.86 18.06
N ALA A 607 -21.41 -0.15 17.18
CA ALA A 607 -21.73 -0.03 15.77
C ALA A 607 -20.78 -0.97 15.03
N PRO A 608 -21.21 -2.19 14.73
CA PRO A 608 -20.23 -3.25 14.59
C PRO A 608 -19.71 -3.45 13.18
N ALA A 609 -20.32 -2.77 12.20
CA ALA A 609 -19.71 -2.52 10.91
C ALA A 609 -18.27 -2.00 11.06
N PHE A 610 -18.00 -1.23 12.12
CA PHE A 610 -16.66 -0.72 12.42
C PHE A 610 -15.68 -1.77 12.95
N MET A 611 -16.17 -2.91 13.44
CA MET A 611 -15.31 -3.95 14.03
C MET A 611 -14.96 -5.06 13.03
N ALA A 612 -15.56 -5.07 11.84
CA ALA A 612 -15.29 -6.07 10.81
C ALA A 612 -13.81 -6.07 10.40
N GLY A 613 -13.23 -4.88 10.19
CA GLY A 613 -11.80 -4.73 9.90
C GLY A 613 -10.92 -5.17 11.07
N MET A 614 -11.33 -4.93 12.31
CA MET A 614 -10.61 -5.40 13.50
C MET A 614 -10.62 -6.94 13.58
N ILE A 615 -11.79 -7.57 13.42
CA ILE A 615 -11.92 -9.04 13.46
C ILE A 615 -11.05 -9.69 12.38
N ALA A 616 -11.15 -9.20 11.14
CA ALA A 616 -10.38 -9.73 10.03
C ALA A 616 -8.87 -9.60 10.28
N ARG A 617 -8.42 -8.45 10.80
CA ARG A 617 -7.00 -8.23 11.19
C ARG A 617 -6.56 -9.09 12.37
N MET A 618 -7.40 -9.21 13.38
CA MET A 618 -7.08 -9.95 14.59
C MET A 618 -6.97 -11.45 14.29
N THR A 619 -7.94 -12.02 13.57
CA THR A 619 -7.91 -13.44 13.21
C THR A 619 -6.73 -13.79 12.32
N THR A 620 -6.43 -12.96 11.31
CA THR A 620 -5.22 -13.16 10.48
C THR A 620 -3.91 -12.99 11.25
N SER A 621 -3.88 -12.11 12.27
CA SER A 621 -2.68 -11.94 13.10
C SER A 621 -2.47 -13.10 14.10
N LEU A 622 -3.57 -13.71 14.56
CA LEU A 622 -3.56 -14.85 15.48
C LEU A 622 -3.31 -16.20 14.78
N ALA A 623 -3.51 -16.25 13.46
CA ALA A 623 -3.41 -17.46 12.65
C ALA A 623 -2.11 -18.24 12.90
N GLY A 624 -2.24 -19.49 13.38
CA GLY A 624 -1.13 -20.43 13.59
C GLY A 624 -0.12 -19.99 14.66
N ARG A 625 -0.50 -19.07 15.55
CA ARG A 625 0.37 -18.60 16.64
C ARG A 625 0.15 -19.37 17.91
N GLU A 626 1.25 -19.64 18.59
CA GLU A 626 1.21 -20.12 19.97
C GLU A 626 0.48 -19.13 20.89
N THR A 627 -0.23 -19.68 21.86
CA THR A 627 -1.11 -18.94 22.77
C THR A 627 -0.42 -17.81 23.53
N ARG A 628 0.89 -17.91 23.80
CA ARG A 628 1.67 -16.88 24.50
C ARG A 628 1.74 -15.53 23.79
N TRP A 629 1.50 -15.48 22.48
CA TRP A 629 1.57 -14.25 21.69
C TRP A 629 0.24 -13.54 21.53
N ILE A 630 -0.84 -14.16 22.00
CA ILE A 630 -2.20 -13.73 21.72
C ILE A 630 -2.49 -12.36 22.31
N ARG A 631 -2.25 -12.16 23.61
CA ARG A 631 -2.45 -10.85 24.26
C ARG A 631 -1.71 -9.69 23.58
N PRO A 632 -0.38 -9.74 23.30
CA PRO A 632 0.30 -8.68 22.56
C PRO A 632 -0.32 -8.39 21.19
N ILE A 633 -0.69 -9.43 20.44
CA ILE A 633 -1.30 -9.30 19.11
C ILE A 633 -2.65 -8.58 19.20
N ILE A 634 -3.49 -8.97 20.17
CA ILE A 634 -4.82 -8.37 20.34
C ILE A 634 -4.71 -6.92 20.77
N VAL A 635 -3.87 -6.64 21.78
CA VAL A 635 -3.69 -5.27 22.28
C VAL A 635 -3.16 -4.38 21.16
N ASN A 636 -2.19 -4.85 20.38
CA ASN A 636 -1.67 -4.10 19.25
C ASN A 636 -2.73 -3.90 18.15
N THR A 637 -3.50 -4.94 17.80
CA THR A 637 -4.57 -4.85 16.80
C THR A 637 -5.66 -3.87 17.25
N TRP A 638 -6.02 -3.89 18.53
CA TRP A 638 -7.01 -2.99 19.12
C TRP A 638 -6.50 -1.54 19.17
N LEU A 639 -5.29 -1.29 19.66
CA LEU A 639 -4.68 0.05 19.73
C LEU A 639 -4.49 0.68 18.35
N THR A 640 -4.25 -0.13 17.33
CA THR A 640 -4.01 0.35 15.95
C THR A 640 -5.29 0.50 15.14
N ASP A 641 -6.42 0.01 15.66
CA ASP A 641 -7.74 0.28 15.12
C ASP A 641 -8.34 1.49 15.84
N GLY A 642 -8.26 2.66 15.20
CA GLY A 642 -8.75 3.91 15.78
C GLY A 642 -10.24 3.88 16.15
N VAL A 643 -11.03 3.02 15.51
CA VAL A 643 -12.46 2.89 15.83
C VAL A 643 -12.65 1.91 16.98
N ALA A 644 -11.96 0.78 16.99
CA ALA A 644 -12.03 -0.15 18.11
C ALA A 644 -11.55 0.50 19.41
N CYS A 645 -10.40 1.19 19.37
CA CYS A 645 -9.80 1.87 20.52
C CYS A 645 -10.68 3.01 21.04
N GLY A 646 -11.32 3.77 20.15
CA GLY A 646 -12.17 4.90 20.55
C GLY A 646 -13.54 4.51 21.11
N HIS A 647 -13.99 3.27 20.86
CA HIS A 647 -15.37 2.88 21.13
C HIS A 647 -15.53 1.63 22.01
N SER A 648 -14.49 0.86 22.30
CA SER A 648 -14.62 -0.37 23.11
C SER A 648 -13.64 -0.44 24.27
N ASP A 649 -14.04 -1.11 25.34
CA ASP A 649 -13.15 -1.60 26.40
C ASP A 649 -12.73 -3.04 26.06
N SER A 650 -11.45 -3.37 26.17
CA SER A 650 -10.91 -4.70 25.84
C SER A 650 -10.29 -5.42 27.05
N PRO A 651 -11.06 -6.24 27.79
CA PRO A 651 -10.50 -7.25 28.67
C PRO A 651 -10.10 -8.55 27.94
N THR A 652 -8.88 -9.02 28.18
CA THR A 652 -8.31 -10.26 27.63
C THR A 652 -8.13 -11.30 28.74
N ARG A 653 -8.53 -12.56 28.49
CA ARG A 653 -8.42 -13.70 29.43
C ARG A 653 -7.85 -14.92 28.71
N GLU A 654 -6.84 -15.56 29.31
CA GLU A 654 -6.14 -16.73 28.76
C GLU A 654 -6.16 -17.86 29.80
N ARG A 655 -6.11 -19.12 29.32
CA ARG A 655 -5.96 -20.28 30.19
C ARG A 655 -4.56 -20.28 30.82
N ALA A 656 -4.47 -20.48 32.13
CA ALA A 656 -3.18 -20.59 32.80
C ALA A 656 -2.46 -21.86 32.33
N THR A 657 -1.36 -21.71 31.58
CA THR A 657 -0.44 -22.82 31.31
C THR A 657 0.27 -23.17 32.61
N ALA A 658 0.48 -24.47 32.89
CA ALA A 658 1.00 -25.01 34.16
C ALA A 658 2.42 -24.51 34.59
N SER A 659 2.98 -23.51 33.91
CA SER A 659 4.28 -22.89 34.17
C SER A 659 4.23 -21.40 34.51
N ALA A 660 3.05 -20.81 34.80
CA ALA A 660 2.95 -19.38 35.12
C ALA A 660 2.00 -19.11 36.29
N GLU A 661 2.54 -19.03 37.52
CA GLU A 661 1.88 -18.36 38.64
C GLU A 661 2.03 -16.84 38.47
N TYR A 662 1.03 -16.12 37.95
CA TYR A 662 0.89 -14.68 38.16
C TYR A 662 -0.59 -14.27 38.06
N VAL A 663 -1.10 -13.62 39.13
CA VAL A 663 -2.33 -12.82 39.16
C VAL A 663 -1.95 -11.34 39.18
#